data_AF-A0A8C2C811-F1
#
_entry.id   AF-A0A8C2C811-F1
#
_cell.length_a   1.000
_cell.length_b   1.000
_cell.length_c   1.000
_cell.angle_alpha   90.00
_cell.angle_beta   90.00
_cell.angle_gamma   90.00
#
_symmetry.space_group_name_H-M   'P 1'
#
loop_
_entity.id
_entity.type
_entity.pdbx_description
1 polymer ?
#
loop_
_entity_poly.entity_id
_entity_poly.type
_entity_poly.pdbx_seq_one_letter_code
_entity_poly.pdbx_strand_id
1 'polypeptide(L)'
;GSNLSHSYSTFHLITNKSPRETQSFGFLFYSKEGQGKTGTGCALDCGAGIGRITKRLLLPLFRTVDLVDVTQEFLDKARTYLGEEAKRVENYFCCGLQDFQPQPERYDVIWIQWVIGHLTDDHLVEFLRRCRSGLRPDGLIVVKDNVAYEGVIPDDVDSSVCRDLNVLHRLVARAGLSIICEEQQQNFPEEIYQIGFSLDRASNNGFSSYLDEGLDYCPLKKNPGTNFAGVLLLLDFKNNLVRKKTSAEAGVFPNIIPVVPKNTAEELHAEKGQDLQNKGPDDESQSQTGSKSKRDVENKAEDTYPLQNEGKIYSFQFYFNVTTDELQGLYNFYFYNCYTMPVNQDSSMSDILPFSIDINIEEKNPDSFLSAGEIPLPKLYICMSMFFFLLGTLWIHVLRTHSSDVYKIHWLMAALPFTKSLSLIFHAIDYYYISNQGFPIEGWAVVYYITHLLKGALLFITIALIGTGWAFVKHILSDKDKKIFMIVIPMQVLANVAYIIIESTEEGSIEYGLWMEILFLVDLLCCGAILFPVVWSIRHLQEASATDGKAAINLAQLKLFRHYYVMIVCYIYFTRIIASLIKVIVPFQWKWLYQLLDELATLTFFFLTGQKFRPASYNPYLLLSVEDEDVEMDDVVTTSTAIREGVKKVKKLSNGPSEERESIA
;
A
#
# COMPACT_ATOMS: atom_id res chain seq x y z
N GLY A 1 69.22 -13.68 -1.80
CA GLY A 1 69.79 -12.33 -1.72
C GLY A 1 69.25 -11.51 -2.87
N SER A 2 68.73 -10.31 -2.56
CA SER A 2 68.52 -9.12 -3.41
C SER A 2 67.68 -9.27 -4.70
N ASN A 3 66.46 -8.72 -4.73
CA ASN A 3 66.08 -7.34 -5.19
C ASN A 3 65.98 -7.28 -6.74
N LEU A 4 65.01 -6.66 -7.44
CA LEU A 4 63.83 -5.82 -7.16
C LEU A 4 63.16 -5.59 -8.54
N SER A 5 61.83 -5.51 -8.67
CA SER A 5 61.17 -4.51 -9.52
C SER A 5 59.65 -4.45 -9.27
N HIS A 6 59.23 -3.24 -8.89
CA HIS A 6 57.91 -2.77 -8.52
C HIS A 6 56.99 -2.50 -9.72
N SER A 7 55.67 -2.69 -9.55
CA SER A 7 54.68 -1.60 -9.62
C SER A 7 53.36 -2.08 -9.00
N TYR A 8 52.99 -1.50 -7.85
CA TYR A 8 51.72 -1.77 -7.17
C TYR A 8 50.56 -1.14 -7.97
N SER A 9 49.55 -1.94 -8.35
CA SER A 9 48.31 -1.46 -8.98
C SER A 9 47.26 -1.31 -7.89
N THR A 10 46.93 -0.08 -7.53
CA THR A 10 46.19 0.23 -6.30
C THR A 10 44.74 0.61 -6.62
N PHE A 11 43.78 -0.16 -6.11
CA PHE A 11 42.34 0.08 -6.29
C PHE A 11 41.66 0.40 -4.96
N HIS A 12 40.87 1.47 -4.92
CA HIS A 12 40.06 1.85 -3.76
C HIS A 12 38.57 1.70 -4.10
N LEU A 13 37.84 0.93 -3.30
CA LEU A 13 36.39 0.76 -3.41
C LEU A 13 35.70 1.52 -2.28
N ILE A 14 34.79 2.43 -2.62
CA ILE A 14 33.98 3.23 -1.71
C ILE A 14 32.51 2.98 -2.07
N THR A 15 31.65 2.75 -1.09
CA THR A 15 30.24 2.39 -1.32
C THR A 15 29.29 3.43 -0.65
N ASN A 16 28.08 3.66 -1.19
CA ASN A 16 27.24 4.88 -1.02
C ASN A 16 26.28 5.00 0.19
N LYS A 17 25.66 6.16 0.59
CA LYS A 17 25.39 7.54 0.02
C LYS A 17 25.87 8.76 0.91
N SER A 18 25.22 9.95 0.96
CA SER A 18 25.68 11.36 0.63
C SER A 18 25.94 12.40 1.81
N PRO A 19 26.30 13.72 1.65
CA PRO A 19 27.23 14.50 0.81
C PRO A 19 28.22 15.35 1.65
N ARG A 20 29.42 14.87 1.98
CA ARG A 20 30.55 15.75 2.34
C ARG A 20 31.83 15.20 1.71
N GLU A 21 32.28 15.85 0.65
CA GLU A 21 33.40 15.43 -0.20
C GLU A 21 34.79 15.51 0.43
N THR A 22 34.95 15.78 1.73
CA THR A 22 36.22 16.39 2.20
C THR A 22 36.92 15.74 3.38
N GLN A 23 36.37 14.71 4.05
CA GLN A 23 37.00 14.20 5.29
C GLN A 23 37.75 12.86 5.19
N SER A 24 37.31 11.87 4.40
CA SER A 24 38.05 10.59 4.31
C SER A 24 39.29 10.64 3.41
N PHE A 25 39.34 11.55 2.43
CA PHE A 25 40.46 11.62 1.47
C PHE A 25 41.73 12.30 2.02
N GLY A 26 41.61 13.02 3.14
CA GLY A 26 42.75 13.65 3.80
C GLY A 26 43.80 12.64 4.29
N PHE A 27 43.38 11.41 4.65
CA PHE A 27 44.28 10.41 5.22
C PHE A 27 45.31 9.85 4.21
N LEU A 28 44.92 9.76 2.93
CA LEU A 28 45.81 9.33 1.83
C LEU A 28 46.91 10.35 1.50
N PHE A 29 46.69 11.64 1.78
CA PHE A 29 47.66 12.70 1.47
C PHE A 29 48.40 13.24 2.71
N TYR A 30 47.86 13.12 3.94
CA TYR A 30 48.45 13.69 5.16
C TYR A 30 49.24 12.71 6.06
N SER A 31 49.21 11.39 5.83
CA SER A 31 50.03 10.48 6.63
C SER A 31 51.51 10.55 6.22
N LYS A 32 52.37 10.99 7.15
CA LYS A 32 53.79 11.24 6.88
C LYS A 32 54.64 9.98 6.69
N GLU A 33 54.13 8.77 6.87
CA GLU A 33 54.88 7.51 6.71
C GLU A 33 53.95 6.37 6.23
N GLY A 34 54.21 5.80 5.04
CA GLY A 34 53.52 4.58 4.55
C GLY A 34 53.38 4.47 3.02
N GLN A 35 53.34 3.24 2.49
CA GLN A 35 53.06 2.90 1.09
C GLN A 35 51.66 3.44 0.68
N GLY A 36 51.55 4.14 -0.46
CA GLY A 36 50.27 4.69 -0.95
C GLY A 36 50.24 6.18 -1.33
N LYS A 37 51.40 6.87 -1.40
CA LYS A 37 51.46 8.26 -1.88
C LYS A 37 51.25 8.31 -3.39
N THR A 38 50.13 8.87 -3.82
CA THR A 38 49.87 9.15 -5.24
C THR A 38 50.31 10.57 -5.62
N GLY A 39 50.59 10.79 -6.90
CA GLY A 39 50.93 12.10 -7.42
C GLY A 39 49.75 13.09 -7.37
N THR A 40 50.03 14.38 -7.49
CA THR A 40 49.02 15.46 -7.53
C THR A 40 49.02 16.22 -8.87
N GLY A 41 49.52 15.58 -9.93
CA GLY A 41 49.66 16.18 -11.25
C GLY A 41 48.32 16.29 -11.97
N CYS A 42 47.77 15.16 -12.42
CA CYS A 42 46.57 15.11 -13.25
C CYS A 42 45.57 14.07 -12.74
N ALA A 43 44.29 14.43 -12.66
CA ALA A 43 43.21 13.51 -12.33
C ALA A 43 42.19 13.38 -13.48
N LEU A 44 41.51 12.25 -13.56
CA LEU A 44 40.39 12.01 -14.47
C LEU A 44 39.10 11.83 -13.67
N ASP A 45 38.05 12.59 -13.99
CA ASP A 45 36.69 12.46 -13.44
C ASP A 45 35.79 11.72 -14.45
N CYS A 46 35.42 10.47 -14.14
CA CYS A 46 34.65 9.59 -15.01
C CYS A 46 33.16 9.60 -14.63
N GLY A 47 32.27 9.86 -15.60
CA GLY A 47 30.87 10.14 -15.31
C GLY A 47 30.73 11.49 -14.61
N ALA A 48 31.51 12.48 -15.05
CA ALA A 48 31.72 13.71 -14.31
C ALA A 48 30.44 14.55 -14.14
N GLY A 49 29.44 14.35 -15.00
CA GLY A 49 28.27 15.21 -15.13
C GLY A 49 28.69 16.67 -15.27
N ILE A 50 28.12 17.54 -14.44
CA ILE A 50 28.46 18.97 -14.41
C ILE A 50 29.79 19.29 -13.69
N GLY A 51 30.57 18.28 -13.29
CA GLY A 51 31.86 18.46 -12.61
C GLY A 51 31.75 18.74 -11.11
N ARG A 52 30.80 18.11 -10.40
CA ARG A 52 30.63 18.28 -8.95
C ARG A 52 31.88 17.87 -8.18
N ILE A 53 32.39 16.66 -8.45
CA ILE A 53 33.58 16.09 -7.82
C ILE A 53 34.83 16.86 -8.24
N THR A 54 34.97 17.12 -9.54
CA THR A 54 35.98 18.03 -10.08
C THR A 54 36.07 19.33 -9.27
N LYS A 55 34.96 20.02 -9.02
CA LYS A 55 34.94 21.34 -8.34
C LYS A 55 35.44 21.30 -6.90
N ARG A 56 34.97 20.30 -6.14
CA ARG A 56 35.09 20.31 -4.67
C ARG A 56 36.16 19.39 -4.12
N LEU A 57 36.61 18.42 -4.91
CA LEU A 57 37.60 17.43 -4.51
C LEU A 57 38.84 17.47 -5.41
N LEU A 58 38.69 17.32 -6.73
CA LEU A 58 39.86 17.11 -7.59
C LEU A 58 40.64 18.39 -7.87
N LEU A 59 39.98 19.50 -8.24
CA LEU A 59 40.68 20.77 -8.50
C LEU A 59 41.45 21.31 -7.28
N PRO A 60 40.95 21.20 -6.03
CA PRO A 60 41.74 21.53 -4.85
C PRO A 60 43.00 20.69 -4.64
N LEU A 61 43.06 19.46 -5.15
CA LEU A 61 44.13 18.49 -4.88
C LEU A 61 45.09 18.29 -6.06
N PHE A 62 44.63 18.45 -7.30
CA PHE A 62 45.39 18.19 -8.51
C PHE A 62 45.65 19.46 -9.30
N ARG A 63 46.79 19.51 -9.99
CA ARG A 63 47.15 20.65 -10.83
C ARG A 63 46.18 20.81 -12.00
N THR A 64 45.86 19.72 -12.69
CA THR A 64 44.88 19.68 -13.79
C THR A 64 43.93 18.50 -13.67
N VAL A 65 42.76 18.63 -14.29
CA VAL A 65 41.72 17.59 -14.30
C VAL A 65 41.20 17.39 -15.73
N ASP A 66 40.91 16.17 -16.12
CA ASP A 66 40.14 15.84 -17.33
C ASP A 66 38.76 15.30 -16.93
N LEU A 67 37.73 15.64 -17.70
CA LEU A 67 36.36 15.15 -17.49
C LEU A 67 35.96 14.24 -18.65
N VAL A 68 35.30 13.13 -18.34
CA VAL A 68 34.58 12.32 -19.33
C VAL A 68 33.15 12.08 -18.88
N ASP A 69 32.21 12.35 -19.77
CA ASP A 69 30.78 12.08 -19.57
C ASP A 69 30.11 11.75 -20.92
N VAL A 70 29.03 10.99 -20.90
CA VAL A 70 28.28 10.66 -22.12
C VAL A 70 27.39 11.82 -22.60
N THR A 71 27.06 12.76 -21.71
CA THR A 71 26.09 13.83 -21.96
C THR A 71 26.79 15.17 -22.23
N GLN A 72 26.78 15.61 -23.49
CA GLN A 72 27.41 16.87 -23.91
C GLN A 72 26.88 18.08 -23.12
N GLU A 73 25.57 18.13 -22.86
CA GLU A 73 24.95 19.24 -22.11
C GLU A 73 25.51 19.39 -20.70
N PHE A 74 25.90 18.30 -20.05
CA PHE A 74 26.51 18.34 -18.72
C PHE A 74 27.93 18.90 -18.78
N LEU A 75 28.72 18.52 -19.79
CA LEU A 75 30.06 19.06 -20.01
C LEU A 75 30.02 20.56 -20.34
N ASP A 76 29.02 21.00 -21.10
CA ASP A 76 28.82 22.42 -21.41
C ASP A 76 28.46 23.22 -20.14
N LYS A 77 27.55 22.66 -19.31
CA LYS A 77 27.21 23.22 -17.99
C LYS A 77 28.41 23.23 -17.04
N ALA A 78 29.28 22.21 -17.11
CA ALA A 78 30.46 22.12 -16.26
C ALA A 78 31.39 23.32 -16.42
N ARG A 79 31.57 23.84 -17.65
CA ARG A 79 32.39 25.03 -17.91
C ARG A 79 31.91 26.25 -17.11
N THR A 80 30.59 26.41 -17.00
CA THR A 80 30.00 27.51 -16.23
C THR A 80 30.01 27.20 -14.73
N TYR A 81 29.68 25.96 -14.34
CA TYR A 81 29.61 25.55 -12.94
C TYR A 81 30.97 25.62 -12.23
N LEU A 82 32.06 25.28 -12.92
CA LEU A 82 33.42 25.30 -12.38
C LEU A 82 33.98 26.72 -12.23
N GLY A 83 33.42 27.72 -12.92
CA GLY A 83 33.86 29.10 -12.85
C GLY A 83 35.31 29.28 -13.31
N GLU A 84 36.10 30.11 -12.62
CA GLU A 84 37.49 30.40 -12.99
C GLU A 84 38.39 29.15 -12.99
N GLU A 85 38.09 28.16 -12.16
CA GLU A 85 38.85 26.92 -12.06
C GLU A 85 38.69 26.01 -13.29
N ALA A 86 37.70 26.28 -14.15
CA ALA A 86 37.53 25.59 -15.44
C ALA A 86 38.79 25.69 -16.32
N LYS A 87 39.62 26.72 -16.13
CA LYS A 87 40.90 26.90 -16.85
C LYS A 87 41.92 25.79 -16.55
N ARG A 88 41.75 25.08 -15.43
CA ARG A 88 42.59 23.94 -15.02
C ARG A 88 42.01 22.59 -15.47
N VAL A 89 40.86 22.61 -16.15
CA VAL A 89 40.35 21.45 -16.86
C VAL A 89 40.94 21.42 -18.27
N GLU A 90 41.75 20.41 -18.57
CA GLU A 90 42.46 20.34 -19.87
C GLU A 90 41.54 19.81 -20.97
N ASN A 91 40.75 18.76 -20.68
CA ASN A 91 39.86 18.13 -21.66
C ASN A 91 38.47 17.85 -21.11
N TYR A 92 37.50 17.94 -22.01
CA TYR A 92 36.10 17.55 -21.80
C TYR A 92 35.75 16.51 -22.87
N PHE A 93 35.79 15.23 -22.50
CA PHE A 93 35.52 14.13 -23.41
C PHE A 93 34.04 13.75 -23.37
N CYS A 94 33.31 13.99 -24.45
CA CYS A 94 31.94 13.51 -24.60
C CYS A 94 31.95 12.09 -25.16
N CYS A 95 32.00 11.08 -24.28
CA CYS A 95 32.11 9.67 -24.67
C CYS A 95 31.55 8.76 -23.56
N GLY A 96 30.92 7.66 -23.96
CA GLY A 96 30.53 6.61 -23.01
C GLY A 96 31.76 5.88 -22.48
N LEU A 97 31.75 5.51 -21.19
CA LEU A 97 32.90 4.85 -20.56
C LEU A 97 33.23 3.49 -21.19
N GLN A 98 32.23 2.82 -21.78
CA GLN A 98 32.44 1.58 -22.53
C GLN A 98 33.35 1.75 -23.76
N ASP A 99 33.41 2.94 -24.34
CA ASP A 99 34.20 3.29 -25.54
C ASP A 99 35.41 4.18 -25.21
N PHE A 100 35.47 4.76 -24.01
CA PHE A 100 36.53 5.69 -23.63
C PHE A 100 37.88 4.99 -23.37
N GLN A 101 38.95 5.58 -23.92
CA GLN A 101 40.33 5.16 -23.74
C GLN A 101 41.14 6.27 -23.04
N PRO A 102 41.46 6.11 -21.74
CA PRO A 102 42.39 6.98 -21.04
C PRO A 102 43.76 6.99 -21.74
N GLN A 103 44.39 8.17 -21.86
CA GLN A 103 45.74 8.27 -22.40
C GLN A 103 46.74 7.53 -21.48
N PRO A 104 47.66 6.71 -22.02
CA PRO A 104 48.60 5.94 -21.22
C PRO A 104 49.46 6.82 -20.31
N GLU A 105 49.67 6.38 -19.07
CA GLU A 105 50.55 7.03 -18.08
C GLU A 105 50.27 8.53 -17.84
N ARG A 106 49.00 8.95 -17.94
CA ARG A 106 48.62 10.35 -17.79
C ARG A 106 48.16 10.71 -16.38
N TYR A 107 47.40 9.83 -15.74
CA TYR A 107 46.63 10.18 -14.54
C TYR A 107 47.28 9.65 -13.28
N ASP A 108 47.40 10.51 -12.28
CA ASP A 108 47.77 10.13 -10.92
C ASP A 108 46.56 9.51 -10.21
N VAL A 109 45.35 10.03 -10.46
CA VAL A 109 44.09 9.46 -9.96
C VAL A 109 43.03 9.39 -11.05
N ILE A 110 42.36 8.24 -11.17
CA ILE A 110 41.14 8.07 -11.96
C ILE A 110 39.98 7.88 -10.99
N TRP A 111 39.06 8.84 -10.97
CA TRP A 111 37.89 8.86 -10.12
C TRP A 111 36.64 8.40 -10.89
N ILE A 112 35.97 7.37 -10.39
CA ILE A 112 34.78 6.79 -11.01
C ILE A 112 33.67 6.78 -9.95
N GLN A 113 32.66 7.64 -10.10
CA GLN A 113 31.61 7.75 -9.08
C GLN A 113 30.21 7.78 -9.67
N TRP A 114 29.33 6.91 -9.14
CA TRP A 114 27.90 6.81 -9.49
C TRP A 114 27.66 6.59 -10.97
N VAL A 115 28.45 5.70 -11.56
CA VAL A 115 28.43 5.47 -13.00
C VAL A 115 28.70 4.02 -13.39
N ILE A 116 29.25 3.19 -12.49
CA ILE A 116 29.56 1.80 -12.85
C ILE A 116 28.30 0.96 -13.07
N GLY A 117 27.17 1.40 -12.51
CA GLY A 117 25.86 0.78 -12.73
C GLY A 117 25.35 0.89 -14.16
N HIS A 118 25.83 1.87 -14.93
CA HIS A 118 25.47 2.04 -16.35
C HIS A 118 26.37 1.23 -17.30
N LEU A 119 27.34 0.49 -16.77
CA LEU A 119 28.18 -0.43 -17.54
C LEU A 119 27.72 -1.85 -17.31
N THR A 120 27.73 -2.69 -18.36
CA THR A 120 27.63 -4.13 -18.20
C THR A 120 28.88 -4.67 -17.49
N ASP A 121 28.80 -5.87 -16.92
CA ASP A 121 29.94 -6.48 -16.23
C ASP A 121 31.20 -6.56 -17.09
N ASP A 122 31.05 -6.91 -18.37
CA ASP A 122 32.17 -7.02 -19.30
C ASP A 122 32.73 -5.65 -19.71
N HIS A 123 31.85 -4.66 -19.93
CA HIS A 123 32.30 -3.29 -20.19
C HIS A 123 32.99 -2.67 -18.98
N LEU A 124 32.53 -2.94 -17.75
CA LEU A 124 33.18 -2.46 -16.54
C LEU A 124 34.58 -3.07 -16.38
N VAL A 125 34.72 -4.39 -16.59
CA VAL A 125 36.02 -5.07 -16.52
C VAL A 125 36.99 -4.50 -17.56
N GLU A 126 36.54 -4.31 -18.80
CA GLU A 126 37.40 -3.80 -19.86
C GLU A 126 37.75 -2.32 -19.65
N PHE A 127 36.80 -1.50 -19.19
CA PHE A 127 37.04 -0.12 -18.82
C PHE A 127 38.09 0.00 -17.69
N LEU A 128 37.97 -0.82 -16.64
CA LEU A 128 38.95 -0.84 -15.54
C LEU A 128 40.35 -1.26 -16.02
N ARG A 129 40.47 -2.19 -16.98
CA ARG A 129 41.76 -2.53 -17.62
C ARG A 129 42.35 -1.35 -18.38
N ARG A 130 41.53 -0.61 -19.13
CA ARG A 130 41.98 0.62 -19.83
C ARG A 130 42.37 1.73 -18.85
N CYS A 131 41.66 1.86 -17.73
CA CYS A 131 42.06 2.77 -16.66
C CYS A 131 43.43 2.42 -16.10
N ARG A 132 43.74 1.13 -15.93
CA ARG A 132 45.05 0.67 -15.46
C ARG A 132 46.19 1.17 -16.35
N SER A 133 46.05 1.13 -17.68
CA SER A 133 47.09 1.65 -18.58
C SER A 133 47.19 3.17 -18.57
N GLY A 134 46.12 3.87 -18.17
CA GLY A 134 46.10 5.32 -18.03
C GLY A 134 46.79 5.86 -16.77
N LEU A 135 47.13 4.99 -15.80
CA LEU A 135 47.76 5.40 -14.55
C LEU A 135 49.25 5.69 -14.72
N ARG A 136 49.72 6.73 -14.05
CA ARG A 136 51.14 6.97 -13.77
C ARG A 136 51.69 5.96 -12.76
N PRO A 137 53.03 5.87 -12.61
CA PRO A 137 53.62 5.17 -11.47
C PRO A 137 53.01 5.67 -10.15
N ASP A 138 52.61 4.74 -9.27
CA ASP A 138 51.90 4.99 -8.01
C ASP A 138 50.50 5.65 -8.16
N GLY A 139 49.92 5.57 -9.36
CA GLY A 139 48.57 6.05 -9.65
C GLY A 139 47.48 5.16 -9.04
N LEU A 140 46.32 5.76 -8.76
CA LEU A 140 45.19 5.09 -8.11
C LEU A 140 43.93 5.12 -8.99
N ILE A 141 43.17 4.02 -8.97
CA ILE A 141 41.77 4.03 -9.40
C ILE A 141 40.89 4.04 -8.15
N VAL A 142 39.95 4.97 -8.10
CA VAL A 142 38.96 5.07 -7.02
C VAL A 142 37.58 4.88 -7.61
N VAL A 143 36.85 3.88 -7.11
CA VAL A 143 35.46 3.62 -7.47
C VAL A 143 34.59 3.96 -6.26
N LYS A 144 33.64 4.90 -6.41
CA LYS A 144 32.65 5.25 -5.40
C LYS A 144 31.22 5.01 -5.92
N ASP A 145 30.56 3.92 -5.53
CA ASP A 145 29.25 3.57 -6.11
C ASP A 145 28.22 2.96 -5.14
N ASN A 146 26.98 2.76 -5.60
CA ASN A 146 25.98 2.00 -4.86
C ASN A 146 26.38 0.52 -4.81
N VAL A 147 26.17 -0.10 -3.65
CA VAL A 147 26.39 -1.54 -3.46
C VAL A 147 25.12 -2.16 -2.91
N ALA A 148 24.64 -3.19 -3.59
CA ALA A 148 23.45 -3.92 -3.20
C ALA A 148 23.73 -4.80 -1.98
N TYR A 149 22.69 -5.09 -1.21
CA TYR A 149 22.78 -6.00 -0.07
C TYR A 149 23.13 -7.43 -0.53
N GLU A 150 22.47 -7.90 -1.60
CA GLU A 150 22.71 -9.21 -2.19
C GLU A 150 22.41 -9.19 -3.70
N GLY A 151 23.24 -9.86 -4.49
CA GLY A 151 23.03 -10.07 -5.91
C GLY A 151 23.25 -8.84 -6.79
N VAL A 152 22.52 -8.79 -7.90
CA VAL A 152 22.53 -7.68 -8.85
C VAL A 152 21.09 -7.20 -9.02
N ILE A 153 20.84 -5.94 -8.65
CA ILE A 153 19.52 -5.33 -8.66
C ILE A 153 19.44 -4.36 -9.84
N PRO A 154 18.56 -4.59 -10.84
CA PRO A 154 18.35 -3.64 -11.93
C PRO A 154 17.46 -2.47 -11.48
N ASP A 155 17.75 -1.28 -12.01
CA ASP A 155 16.90 -0.09 -11.95
C ASP A 155 16.41 0.24 -13.36
N ASP A 156 15.11 0.06 -13.58
CA ASP A 156 14.48 0.25 -14.89
C ASP A 156 14.19 1.73 -15.21
N VAL A 157 14.27 2.64 -14.23
CA VAL A 157 13.99 4.07 -14.41
C VAL A 157 15.19 4.77 -15.06
N ASP A 158 16.40 4.47 -14.59
CA ASP A 158 17.64 5.04 -15.13
C ASP A 158 18.49 4.04 -15.94
N SER A 159 17.98 2.83 -16.15
CA SER A 159 18.64 1.75 -16.89
C SER A 159 20.05 1.45 -16.34
N SER A 160 20.13 1.23 -15.03
CA SER A 160 21.37 0.90 -14.32
C SER A 160 21.26 -0.40 -13.52
N VAL A 161 22.38 -0.90 -13.02
CA VAL A 161 22.42 -2.04 -12.08
C VAL A 161 23.21 -1.70 -10.82
N CYS A 162 22.68 -2.09 -9.67
CA CYS A 162 23.36 -2.06 -8.38
C CYS A 162 23.91 -3.46 -8.07
N ARG A 163 25.21 -3.57 -7.79
CA ARG A 163 25.89 -4.87 -7.60
C ARG A 163 26.26 -5.07 -6.14
N ASP A 164 26.18 -6.29 -5.64
CA ASP A 164 26.71 -6.63 -4.32
C ASP A 164 28.25 -6.55 -4.29
N LEU A 165 28.79 -6.53 -3.08
CA LEU A 165 30.22 -6.36 -2.85
C LEU A 165 31.04 -7.53 -3.44
N ASN A 166 30.53 -8.76 -3.33
CA ASN A 166 31.20 -9.96 -3.84
C ASN A 166 31.28 -9.93 -5.37
N VAL A 167 30.23 -9.46 -6.05
CA VAL A 167 30.20 -9.26 -7.50
C VAL A 167 31.26 -8.22 -7.87
N LEU A 168 31.29 -7.06 -7.21
CA LEU A 168 32.28 -6.02 -7.50
C LEU A 168 33.72 -6.51 -7.29
N HIS A 169 34.01 -7.21 -6.20
CA HIS A 169 35.31 -7.82 -5.95
C HIS A 169 35.74 -8.75 -7.09
N ARG A 170 34.81 -9.60 -7.57
CA ARG A 170 35.07 -10.49 -8.71
C ARG A 170 35.36 -9.70 -9.98
N LEU A 171 34.63 -8.62 -10.25
CA LEU A 171 34.85 -7.79 -11.44
C LEU A 171 36.21 -7.07 -11.40
N VAL A 172 36.59 -6.53 -10.25
CA VAL A 172 37.90 -5.88 -10.05
C VAL A 172 39.04 -6.88 -10.20
N ALA A 173 38.90 -8.07 -9.62
CA ALA A 173 39.86 -9.16 -9.81
C ALA A 173 39.96 -9.61 -11.27
N ARG A 174 38.82 -9.73 -11.98
CA ARG A 174 38.77 -10.02 -13.43
C ARG A 174 39.46 -8.95 -14.28
N ALA A 175 39.48 -7.70 -13.82
CA ALA A 175 40.22 -6.60 -14.47
C ALA A 175 41.73 -6.63 -14.17
N GLY A 176 42.21 -7.54 -13.32
CA GLY A 176 43.62 -7.63 -12.93
C GLY A 176 44.07 -6.48 -12.05
N LEU A 177 43.17 -5.97 -11.21
CA LEU A 177 43.41 -4.94 -10.20
C LEU A 177 43.33 -5.55 -8.80
N SER A 178 44.08 -5.01 -7.85
CA SER A 178 44.03 -5.41 -6.43
C SER A 178 43.43 -4.30 -5.57
N ILE A 179 42.45 -4.65 -4.75
CA ILE A 179 41.85 -3.74 -3.76
C ILE A 179 42.87 -3.52 -2.65
N ILE A 180 43.28 -2.27 -2.43
CA ILE A 180 44.29 -1.91 -1.41
C ILE A 180 43.64 -1.31 -0.18
N CYS A 181 42.51 -0.64 -0.36
CA CYS A 181 41.69 -0.21 0.74
C CYS A 181 40.23 -0.20 0.28
N GLU A 182 39.41 -0.77 1.15
CA GLU A 182 37.97 -0.69 1.09
C GLU A 182 37.54 0.09 2.33
N GLU A 183 36.81 1.17 2.11
CA GLU A 183 36.30 1.99 3.20
C GLU A 183 34.80 2.13 3.01
N GLN A 184 34.05 1.63 3.99
CA GLN A 184 32.67 2.02 4.15
C GLN A 184 32.63 3.45 4.66
N GLN A 185 32.01 4.36 3.90
CA GLN A 185 31.89 5.77 4.28
C GLN A 185 31.24 5.91 5.68
N GLN A 186 32.04 6.33 6.66
CA GLN A 186 31.56 6.70 8.00
C GLN A 186 31.05 8.15 8.01
N ASN A 187 30.31 8.56 9.05
CA ASN A 187 29.72 9.90 9.18
C ASN A 187 28.74 10.30 8.07
N PHE A 188 27.86 9.37 7.69
CA PHE A 188 26.48 9.83 7.50
C PHE A 188 26.02 10.54 8.78
N PRO A 189 25.11 11.53 8.70
CA PRO A 189 24.50 12.05 9.94
C PRO A 189 24.04 10.85 10.80
N GLU A 190 24.20 10.91 12.13
CA GLU A 190 23.81 9.85 13.10
C GLU A 190 22.34 9.37 12.91
N GLU A 191 21.61 10.09 12.06
CA GLU A 191 20.31 9.92 11.43
C GLU A 191 20.10 8.72 10.46
N ILE A 192 21.02 7.76 10.29
CA ILE A 192 20.65 6.54 9.53
C ILE A 192 19.72 5.64 10.33
N TYR A 193 19.93 5.53 11.64
CA TYR A 193 19.11 4.74 12.55
C TYR A 193 17.96 5.60 13.06
N GLN A 194 17.01 5.87 12.18
CA GLN A 194 15.82 6.64 12.54
C GLN A 194 14.67 5.70 12.84
N ILE A 195 14.27 5.71 14.10
CA ILE A 195 12.98 5.21 14.54
C ILE A 195 12.15 6.44 14.87
N GLY A 196 10.91 6.45 14.45
CA GLY A 196 10.08 7.62 14.62
C GLY A 196 8.73 7.47 13.95
N PHE A 197 8.01 8.58 13.94
CA PHE A 197 6.66 8.64 13.43
C PHE A 197 6.53 9.75 12.40
N SER A 198 5.60 9.58 11.46
CA SER A 198 5.04 10.72 10.73
C SER A 198 3.59 10.90 11.09
N LEU A 199 3.17 12.15 11.14
CA LEU A 199 1.77 12.55 11.18
C LEU A 199 1.52 13.48 10.01
N ASP A 200 0.73 13.05 9.04
CA ASP A 200 0.41 13.82 7.85
C ASP A 200 -1.09 13.95 7.63
N ARG A 201 -1.48 15.06 7.03
CA ARG A 201 -2.86 15.28 6.59
C ARG A 201 -2.98 14.82 5.15
N ALA A 202 -3.76 13.76 4.91
CA ALA A 202 -3.94 13.19 3.60
C ALA A 202 -4.54 14.21 2.61
N SER A 203 -4.05 14.17 1.37
CA SER A 203 -4.77 14.80 0.26
C SER A 203 -6.08 14.03 -0.01
N ASN A 204 -7.04 14.62 -0.71
CA ASN A 204 -8.43 14.13 -0.88
C ASN A 204 -8.62 12.63 -1.20
N ASN A 205 -7.59 11.92 -1.66
CA ASN A 205 -7.66 10.51 -2.04
C ASN A 205 -7.31 9.53 -0.89
N GLY A 206 -7.03 10.02 0.33
CA GLY A 206 -6.71 9.17 1.48
C GLY A 206 -5.32 8.51 1.47
N PHE A 207 -4.57 8.65 0.37
CA PHE A 207 -3.18 8.23 0.29
C PHE A 207 -2.24 9.32 0.81
N SER A 208 -1.23 8.92 1.59
CA SER A 208 -0.12 9.80 1.96
C SER A 208 0.70 10.10 0.71
N SER A 209 0.77 11.37 0.32
CA SER A 209 1.67 11.83 -0.75
C SER A 209 3.15 11.72 -0.39
N TYR A 210 3.47 11.30 0.85
CA TYR A 210 4.83 11.17 1.35
C TYR A 210 5.41 9.76 1.19
N LEU A 211 4.55 8.77 0.94
CA LEU A 211 4.90 7.34 0.79
C LEU A 211 5.12 6.91 -0.68
N ASP A 212 5.07 7.84 -1.64
CA ASP A 212 5.08 7.55 -3.09
C ASP A 212 6.49 7.31 -3.67
N GLU A 213 7.53 7.34 -2.83
CA GLU A 213 8.92 7.08 -3.22
C GLU A 213 9.31 5.65 -2.78
N GLY A 214 9.82 4.85 -3.71
CA GLY A 214 9.98 3.38 -3.61
C GLY A 214 10.63 2.80 -2.35
N LEU A 215 10.54 1.48 -2.23
CA LEU A 215 10.77 0.63 -1.04
C LEU A 215 12.12 0.82 -0.30
N ASP A 216 13.11 1.50 -0.88
CA ASP A 216 14.48 1.63 -0.35
C ASP A 216 14.80 2.99 0.32
N TYR A 217 13.83 3.90 0.43
CA TYR A 217 14.03 5.21 1.04
C TYR A 217 13.26 5.36 2.37
N CYS A 218 13.99 5.64 3.45
CA CYS A 218 13.39 5.90 4.76
C CYS A 218 12.66 7.25 4.78
N PRO A 219 11.32 7.31 4.96
CA PRO A 219 10.57 8.56 4.93
C PRO A 219 10.99 9.56 6.01
N LEU A 220 11.48 9.09 7.16
CA LEU A 220 11.98 9.95 8.25
C LEU A 220 13.19 10.81 7.86
N LYS A 221 13.91 10.44 6.79
CA LYS A 221 15.08 11.18 6.28
C LYS A 221 14.70 12.35 5.37
N LYS A 222 13.46 12.38 4.89
CA LYS A 222 13.01 13.45 3.99
C LYS A 222 12.86 14.73 4.77
N ASN A 223 13.51 15.78 4.29
CA ASN A 223 13.22 17.10 4.79
C ASN A 223 11.85 17.49 4.24
N PRO A 224 10.89 17.77 5.13
CA PRO A 224 9.55 18.07 4.71
C PRO A 224 9.62 19.38 3.88
N GLY A 225 9.24 19.32 2.59
CA GLY A 225 9.26 20.46 1.64
C GLY A 225 8.01 21.35 1.72
N THR A 226 8.00 22.55 1.15
CA THR A 226 6.91 23.54 1.31
C THR A 226 5.48 23.05 1.01
N ASN A 227 5.33 21.95 0.25
CA ASN A 227 4.02 21.40 -0.15
C ASN A 227 3.54 20.21 0.70
N PHE A 228 4.28 19.78 1.72
CA PHE A 228 3.86 18.66 2.59
C PHE A 228 3.15 19.19 3.84
N ALA A 229 1.91 18.74 4.08
CA ALA A 229 1.14 19.10 5.27
C ALA A 229 1.31 18.02 6.35
N GLY A 230 2.48 17.99 6.99
CA GLY A 230 2.74 16.99 8.03
C GLY A 230 3.98 17.29 8.88
N VAL A 231 4.18 16.41 9.86
CA VAL A 231 5.23 16.48 10.87
C VAL A 231 5.91 15.13 11.00
N LEU A 232 7.24 15.15 11.14
CA LEU A 232 8.05 13.99 11.48
C LEU A 232 8.51 14.12 12.94
N LEU A 233 8.36 13.04 13.69
CA LEU A 233 8.76 12.90 15.09
C LEU A 233 9.87 11.85 15.17
N LEU A 234 11.10 12.30 15.31
CA LEU A 234 12.30 11.47 15.30
C LEU A 234 12.72 11.14 16.74
N LEU A 235 12.76 9.87 17.09
CA LEU A 235 13.18 9.44 18.43
C LEU A 235 14.72 9.48 18.53
N ASP A 236 15.22 10.25 19.49
CA ASP A 236 16.62 10.28 19.88
C ASP A 236 16.78 9.67 21.28
N PHE A 237 17.01 8.35 21.29
CA PHE A 237 17.25 7.59 22.53
C PHE A 237 18.57 7.95 23.23
N LYS A 238 19.54 8.52 22.52
CA LYS A 238 20.86 8.90 23.08
C LYS A 238 20.74 10.16 23.92
N ASN A 239 19.98 11.13 23.43
CA ASN A 239 19.76 12.41 24.11
C ASN A 239 18.45 12.46 24.89
N ASN A 240 17.64 11.39 24.88
CA ASN A 240 16.30 11.34 25.48
C ASN A 240 15.40 12.49 24.98
N LEU A 241 15.38 12.70 23.66
CA LEU A 241 14.59 13.74 23.03
C LEU A 241 13.81 13.18 21.83
N VAL A 242 12.72 13.84 21.47
CA VAL A 242 12.03 13.66 20.19
C VAL A 242 12.27 14.92 19.38
N ARG A 243 12.96 14.81 18.24
CA ARG A 243 13.15 15.93 17.31
C ARG A 243 11.93 16.05 16.40
N LYS A 244 11.32 17.23 16.35
CA LYS A 244 10.23 17.52 15.44
C LYS A 244 10.76 18.21 14.17
N LYS A 245 10.51 17.61 13.00
CA LYS A 245 10.68 18.27 11.70
C LYS A 245 9.31 18.59 11.11
N THR A 246 9.07 19.85 10.75
CA THR A 246 7.81 20.29 10.11
C THR A 246 8.08 20.97 8.77
N SER A 247 7.23 20.68 7.79
CA SER A 247 7.26 21.29 6.45
C SER A 247 6.60 22.66 6.38
N ALA A 248 5.66 22.86 7.28
CA ALA A 248 4.56 23.77 7.04
C ALA A 248 4.97 25.20 7.39
N GLU A 249 4.73 26.13 6.47
CA GLU A 249 4.51 27.53 6.85
C GLU A 249 3.48 27.57 7.99
N ALA A 250 3.64 28.53 8.91
CA ALA A 250 2.76 28.65 10.07
C ALA A 250 1.28 28.67 9.62
N GLY A 251 0.49 27.68 10.06
CA GLY A 251 -0.94 27.58 9.76
C GLY A 251 -1.38 26.45 8.81
N VAL A 252 -0.47 25.72 8.15
CA VAL A 252 -0.85 24.61 7.24
C VAL A 252 -1.10 23.29 7.96
N PHE A 253 -0.53 23.10 9.16
CA PHE A 253 -0.67 21.91 9.98
C PHE A 253 -0.93 22.30 11.45
N PRO A 254 -1.74 21.55 12.22
CA PRO A 254 -1.98 21.85 13.63
C PRO A 254 -0.69 21.87 14.45
N ASN A 255 -0.62 22.76 15.45
CA ASN A 255 0.54 22.80 16.33
C ASN A 255 0.56 21.57 17.25
N ILE A 256 1.67 20.84 17.26
CA ILE A 256 1.88 19.70 18.16
C ILE A 256 2.35 20.20 19.52
N ILE A 257 1.63 19.80 20.57
CA ILE A 257 1.88 20.19 21.96
C ILE A 257 2.39 18.96 22.72
N PRO A 258 3.63 18.98 23.26
CA PRO A 258 4.15 17.89 24.08
C PRO A 258 3.52 17.91 25.47
N VAL A 259 3.29 16.73 26.04
CA VAL A 259 2.87 16.58 27.43
C VAL A 259 4.11 16.27 28.27
N VAL A 260 4.52 17.23 29.11
CA VAL A 260 5.65 17.06 30.03
C VAL A 260 5.12 16.60 31.40
N PRO A 261 5.65 15.52 32.01
CA PRO A 261 5.27 15.12 33.35
C PRO A 261 5.60 16.21 34.38
N LYS A 262 4.74 16.33 35.41
CA LYS A 262 4.87 17.35 36.46
C LYS A 262 6.22 17.30 37.23
N ASN A 263 6.90 16.15 37.25
CA ASN A 263 8.13 15.98 38.02
C ASN A 263 9.38 16.64 37.39
N THR A 264 9.34 17.02 36.11
CA THR A 264 10.48 17.63 35.39
C THR A 264 10.35 19.16 35.25
N ALA A 265 9.19 19.73 35.61
CA ALA A 265 8.96 21.17 35.58
C ALA A 265 9.81 21.93 36.61
N GLU A 266 10.21 21.27 37.71
CA GLU A 266 11.01 21.88 38.77
C GLU A 266 12.50 21.99 38.41
N GLU A 267 13.05 21.10 37.56
CA GLU A 267 14.45 21.15 37.13
C GLU A 267 14.71 22.21 36.04
N LEU A 268 13.76 22.45 35.13
CA LEU A 268 13.86 23.48 34.09
C LEU A 268 13.80 24.92 34.63
N HIS A 269 13.26 25.12 35.83
CA HIS A 269 13.24 26.42 36.51
C HIS A 269 14.50 26.68 37.36
N ALA A 270 15.29 25.65 37.69
CA ALA A 270 16.49 25.79 38.50
C ALA A 270 17.71 26.32 37.72
N GLU A 271 17.84 25.99 36.43
CA GLU A 271 18.99 26.43 35.61
C GLU A 271 18.89 27.89 35.12
N LYS A 272 17.68 28.48 35.09
CA LYS A 272 17.51 29.92 34.77
C LYS A 272 17.77 30.86 35.97
N GLY A 273 18.01 30.30 37.17
CA GLY A 273 18.07 31.07 38.42
C GLY A 273 19.46 31.44 38.94
N GLN A 274 20.57 31.01 38.30
CA GLN A 274 21.90 31.14 38.91
C GLN A 274 22.86 32.18 38.31
N ASP A 275 22.45 32.98 37.32
CA ASP A 275 23.40 33.90 36.64
C ASP A 275 23.13 35.41 36.84
N LEU A 276 22.38 35.80 37.88
CA LEU A 276 22.08 37.21 38.15
C LEU A 276 22.06 37.55 39.66
N GLN A 277 23.22 37.47 40.32
CA GLN A 277 23.50 38.27 41.53
C GLN A 277 24.96 38.70 41.57
N ASN A 278 25.29 39.80 40.89
CA ASN A 278 26.22 40.82 41.39
C ASN A 278 26.31 42.01 40.43
N LYS A 279 25.49 43.04 40.67
CA LYS A 279 25.89 44.47 40.73
C LYS A 279 24.66 45.34 41.02
N GLY A 280 24.82 46.21 42.02
CA GLY A 280 23.81 47.16 42.48
C GLY A 280 23.54 48.32 41.51
N PRO A 281 22.58 49.19 41.87
CA PRO A 281 21.86 50.09 40.97
C PRO A 281 22.66 51.36 40.69
N ASP A 282 22.42 52.01 39.55
CA ASP A 282 22.07 53.44 39.47
C ASP A 282 21.88 53.91 38.02
N ASP A 283 20.87 54.78 37.90
CA ASP A 283 20.61 55.85 36.94
C ASP A 283 20.09 55.62 35.50
N GLU A 284 18.97 56.33 35.28
CA GLU A 284 18.24 56.56 34.06
C GLU A 284 18.97 57.50 33.08
N SER A 285 18.60 57.32 31.81
CA SER A 285 18.40 58.36 30.78
C SER A 285 19.45 58.55 29.65
N GLN A 286 18.86 58.75 28.46
CA GLN A 286 19.35 59.44 27.24
C GLN A 286 20.09 58.67 26.13
N SER A 287 19.31 58.42 25.07
CA SER A 287 19.49 58.81 23.65
C SER A 287 20.82 58.62 22.89
N GLN A 288 20.66 57.93 21.75
CA GLN A 288 21.31 58.11 20.43
C GLN A 288 22.82 57.91 20.30
N THR A 289 23.25 56.94 19.48
CA THR A 289 23.77 57.15 18.11
C THR A 289 24.43 55.87 17.54
N GLY A 290 24.26 55.62 16.24
CA GLY A 290 25.37 55.11 15.40
C GLY A 290 25.55 53.61 15.13
N SER A 291 24.87 53.12 14.08
CA SER A 291 25.44 52.38 12.94
C SER A 291 26.11 50.98 13.10
N LYS A 292 25.44 50.01 12.45
CA LYS A 292 25.94 48.87 11.64
C LYS A 292 26.59 47.67 12.36
N SER A 293 25.92 46.51 12.26
CA SER A 293 26.36 45.44 11.34
C SER A 293 25.25 44.40 11.14
N LYS A 294 24.90 44.16 9.87
CA LYS A 294 24.15 42.98 9.42
C LYS A 294 25.04 41.75 9.60
N ARG A 295 24.65 40.83 10.49
CA ARG A 295 24.91 39.38 10.41
C ARG A 295 24.25 38.72 11.62
N ASP A 296 22.97 38.44 11.49
CA ASP A 296 22.30 37.37 12.24
C ASP A 296 21.37 36.70 11.23
N VAL A 297 21.88 35.64 10.60
CA VAL A 297 21.04 34.64 9.97
C VAL A 297 20.50 33.83 11.14
N GLU A 298 19.22 34.00 11.43
CA GLU A 298 18.49 33.24 12.45
C GLU A 298 18.73 31.74 12.28
N ASN A 299 19.44 31.14 13.24
CA ASN A 299 19.31 29.72 13.51
C ASN A 299 17.89 29.49 14.02
N LYS A 300 16.99 28.97 13.17
CA LYS A 300 15.72 28.38 13.65
C LYS A 300 16.10 27.25 14.62
N ALA A 301 15.82 27.42 15.90
CA ALA A 301 15.94 26.37 16.89
C ALA A 301 15.07 25.17 16.45
N GLU A 302 15.64 23.96 16.42
CA GLU A 302 14.87 22.73 16.23
C GLU A 302 13.89 22.58 17.40
N ASP A 303 12.59 22.43 17.10
CA ASP A 303 11.57 22.08 18.11
C ASP A 303 11.88 20.68 18.65
N THR A 304 12.22 20.57 19.94
CA THR A 304 12.49 19.30 20.61
C THR A 304 11.50 19.03 21.74
N TYR A 305 11.13 17.77 21.92
CA TYR A 305 10.25 17.31 23.00
C TYR A 305 10.99 16.31 23.90
N PRO A 306 10.68 16.26 25.22
CA PRO A 306 11.33 15.30 26.11
C PRO A 306 10.85 13.88 25.82
N LEU A 307 11.80 12.94 25.67
CA LEU A 307 11.53 11.51 25.66
C LEU A 307 11.81 10.99 27.07
N GLN A 308 10.78 10.55 27.78
CA GLN A 308 10.94 9.99 29.12
C GLN A 308 11.64 8.65 29.01
N ASN A 309 12.60 8.42 29.90
CA ASN A 309 13.39 7.20 29.94
C ASN A 309 13.33 6.62 31.35
N GLU A 310 12.65 5.48 31.48
CA GLU A 310 12.62 4.65 32.69
C GLU A 310 13.36 3.33 32.40
N GLY A 311 14.68 3.44 32.19
CA GLY A 311 15.56 2.29 31.94
C GLY A 311 15.56 1.82 30.49
N LYS A 312 14.80 0.76 30.19
CA LYS A 312 14.64 0.23 28.81
C LYS A 312 13.29 0.62 28.19
N ILE A 313 12.48 1.39 28.91
CA ILE A 313 11.16 1.83 28.49
C ILE A 313 11.26 3.32 28.17
N TYR A 314 10.84 3.68 26.96
CA TYR A 314 10.80 5.05 26.48
C TYR A 314 9.35 5.45 26.24
N SER A 315 8.96 6.63 26.70
CA SER A 315 7.61 7.15 26.49
C SER A 315 7.62 8.64 26.17
N PHE A 316 6.73 9.05 25.28
CA PHE A 316 6.44 10.45 25.02
C PHE A 316 4.96 10.57 24.69
N GLN A 317 4.38 11.72 24.98
CA GLN A 317 2.98 11.98 24.72
C GLN A 317 2.85 13.36 24.09
N PHE A 318 1.97 13.46 23.10
CA PHE A 318 1.64 14.72 22.44
C PHE A 318 0.16 14.75 22.09
N TYR A 319 -0.37 15.95 21.88
CA TYR A 319 -1.70 16.15 21.32
C TYR A 319 -1.70 17.36 20.39
N PHE A 320 -2.73 17.46 19.54
CA PHE A 320 -2.99 18.63 18.73
C PHE A 320 -4.49 18.84 18.60
N ASN A 321 -4.90 20.10 18.43
CA ASN A 321 -6.30 20.46 18.25
C ASN A 321 -6.51 21.04 16.85
N VAL A 322 -7.57 20.61 16.18
CA VAL A 322 -8.02 21.18 14.90
C VAL A 322 -8.95 22.34 15.21
N THR A 323 -8.46 23.58 15.12
CA THR A 323 -9.19 24.79 15.55
C THR A 323 -9.88 25.55 14.43
N THR A 324 -9.49 25.34 13.17
CA THR A 324 -10.04 26.04 12.01
C THR A 324 -10.55 25.07 10.94
N ASP A 325 -11.51 25.51 10.15
CA ASP A 325 -12.08 24.70 9.05
C ASP A 325 -11.04 24.33 7.99
N GLU A 326 -10.05 25.19 7.78
CA GLU A 326 -8.95 24.95 6.86
C GLU A 326 -8.02 23.83 7.30
N LEU A 327 -8.01 23.49 8.60
CA LEU A 327 -7.22 22.39 9.18
C LEU A 327 -8.00 21.08 9.24
N GLN A 328 -9.28 21.05 8.89
CA GLN A 328 -10.04 19.79 8.81
C GLN A 328 -9.44 18.87 7.73
N GLY A 329 -9.41 17.57 8.01
CA GLY A 329 -8.86 16.59 7.09
C GLY A 329 -8.79 15.19 7.69
N LEU A 330 -8.36 14.24 6.87
CA LEU A 330 -7.98 12.91 7.34
C LEU A 330 -6.51 12.97 7.77
N TYR A 331 -6.21 12.56 9.00
CA TYR A 331 -4.86 12.51 9.52
C TYR A 331 -4.41 11.06 9.56
N ASN A 332 -3.20 10.80 9.06
CA ASN A 332 -2.58 9.49 9.09
C ASN A 332 -1.38 9.53 10.02
N PHE A 333 -1.24 8.51 10.86
CA PHE A 333 -0.13 8.36 11.79
C PHE A 333 0.64 7.08 11.45
N TYR A 334 1.88 7.23 11.02
CA TYR A 334 2.72 6.11 10.61
C TYR A 334 3.91 5.97 11.54
N PHE A 335 4.25 4.72 11.86
CA PHE A 335 5.49 4.36 12.52
C PHE A 335 6.50 3.87 11.47
N TYR A 336 7.74 4.32 11.57
CA TYR A 336 8.82 3.85 10.71
C TYR A 336 9.97 3.30 11.54
N ASN A 337 10.37 2.07 11.20
CA ASN A 337 11.60 1.47 11.65
C ASN A 337 12.62 1.47 10.51
N CYS A 338 13.46 2.50 10.44
CA CYS A 338 14.55 2.56 9.47
C CYS A 338 15.87 2.01 10.04
N TYR A 339 15.79 1.14 11.05
CA TYR A 339 16.95 0.53 11.68
C TYR A 339 17.47 -0.64 10.84
N THR A 340 18.48 -0.39 10.01
CA THR A 340 19.18 -1.43 9.25
C THR A 340 20.59 -1.58 9.80
N MET A 341 20.88 -2.68 10.52
CA MET A 341 22.25 -3.00 10.94
C MET A 341 23.07 -3.52 9.76
N PRO A 342 24.34 -3.10 9.59
CA PRO A 342 25.27 -3.80 8.72
C PRO A 342 25.59 -5.18 9.32
N VAL A 343 25.38 -6.23 8.52
CA VAL A 343 25.72 -7.62 8.88
C VAL A 343 27.23 -7.75 9.03
N ASN A 344 27.70 -8.05 10.24
CA ASN A 344 29.03 -8.60 10.42
C ASN A 344 29.04 -10.03 9.87
N GLN A 345 30.10 -10.38 9.15
CA GLN A 345 30.26 -11.52 8.24
C GLN A 345 30.05 -12.96 8.77
N ASP A 346 29.49 -13.20 9.97
CA ASP A 346 29.48 -14.56 10.55
C ASP A 346 28.16 -15.02 11.19
N SER A 347 27.02 -14.40 10.90
CA SER A 347 25.73 -14.89 11.42
C SER A 347 24.60 -14.88 10.39
N SER A 348 24.09 -16.08 10.10
CA SER A 348 22.83 -16.32 9.40
C SER A 348 21.62 -15.90 10.25
N MET A 349 21.40 -14.60 10.42
CA MET A 349 20.11 -14.00 10.80
C MET A 349 20.26 -12.48 10.77
N SER A 350 19.34 -11.79 10.11
CA SER A 350 19.14 -10.35 10.25
C SER A 350 18.77 -10.04 11.70
N ASP A 351 19.65 -9.36 12.46
CA ASP A 351 19.29 -8.84 13.79
C ASP A 351 18.35 -7.63 13.62
N ILE A 352 17.06 -7.93 13.39
CA ILE A 352 15.97 -6.96 13.54
C ILE A 352 16.01 -6.50 15.00
N LEU A 353 16.07 -5.19 15.26
CA LEU A 353 15.94 -4.67 16.63
C LEU A 353 14.56 -5.09 17.17
N PRO A 354 14.46 -6.04 18.10
CA PRO A 354 13.17 -6.45 18.61
C PRO A 354 12.72 -5.42 19.64
N PHE A 355 11.57 -4.80 19.40
CA PHE A 355 10.95 -3.89 20.36
C PHE A 355 9.46 -4.20 20.47
N SER A 356 8.91 -3.89 21.64
CA SER A 356 7.47 -3.84 21.86
C SER A 356 7.09 -2.37 21.88
N ILE A 357 6.03 -2.02 21.17
CA ILE A 357 5.47 -0.67 21.15
C ILE A 357 4.02 -0.74 21.61
N ASP A 358 3.65 0.17 22.50
CA ASP A 358 2.27 0.37 22.93
C ASP A 358 1.89 1.81 22.56
N ILE A 359 0.80 1.98 21.82
CA ILE A 359 0.34 3.27 21.31
C ILE A 359 -1.11 3.44 21.71
N ASN A 360 -1.38 4.41 22.59
CA ASN A 360 -2.73 4.81 22.95
C ASN A 360 -3.10 6.10 22.20
N ILE A 361 -4.07 6.00 21.28
CA ILE A 361 -4.57 7.14 20.48
C ILE A 361 -6.00 7.44 20.91
N GLU A 362 -6.29 8.71 21.24
CA GLU A 362 -7.64 9.20 21.49
C GLU A 362 -8.04 10.20 20.39
N GLU A 363 -8.97 9.80 19.54
CA GLU A 363 -9.53 10.65 18.48
C GLU A 363 -10.90 11.16 18.89
N LYS A 364 -11.07 12.48 18.96
CA LYS A 364 -12.31 13.07 19.44
C LYS A 364 -12.76 14.24 18.58
N ASN A 365 -13.86 14.01 17.87
CA ASN A 365 -14.66 15.07 17.26
C ASN A 365 -15.59 15.70 18.34
N PRO A 366 -16.15 16.92 18.11
CA PRO A 366 -16.88 17.66 19.15
C PRO A 366 -17.95 16.87 19.90
N ASP A 367 -18.72 16.04 19.18
CA ASP A 367 -19.83 15.24 19.72
C ASP A 367 -19.68 13.74 19.46
N SER A 368 -18.52 13.26 19.02
CA SER A 368 -18.33 11.85 18.64
C SER A 368 -16.85 11.44 18.64
N PHE A 369 -16.58 10.19 19.02
CA PHE A 369 -15.26 9.57 18.81
C PHE A 369 -15.11 8.92 17.41
N LEU A 370 -16.17 8.93 16.58
CA LEU A 370 -16.07 8.41 15.22
C LEU A 370 -15.34 9.41 14.31
N SER A 371 -14.62 8.87 13.33
CA SER A 371 -14.04 9.66 12.25
C SER A 371 -15.12 10.43 11.47
N ALA A 372 -14.78 11.58 10.88
CA ALA A 372 -15.77 12.47 10.25
C ALA A 372 -16.63 11.77 9.17
N GLY A 373 -16.04 10.85 8.40
CA GLY A 373 -16.74 10.06 7.39
C GLY A 373 -17.66 8.97 7.96
N GLU A 374 -17.55 8.67 9.25
CA GLU A 374 -18.26 7.57 9.92
C GLU A 374 -19.38 8.04 10.84
N ILE A 375 -19.35 9.31 11.30
CA ILE A 375 -20.39 9.92 12.12
C ILE A 375 -21.82 9.66 11.59
N PRO A 376 -22.09 9.68 10.27
CA PRO A 376 -23.44 9.38 9.75
C PRO A 376 -23.83 7.90 9.78
N LEU A 377 -22.88 6.96 9.91
CA LEU A 377 -23.10 5.52 9.75
C LEU A 377 -24.13 4.91 10.71
N PRO A 378 -24.14 5.20 12.03
CA PRO A 378 -25.17 4.68 12.93
C PRO A 378 -26.60 4.96 12.43
N LYS A 379 -26.85 6.21 11.98
CA LYS A 379 -28.16 6.63 11.46
C LYS A 379 -28.47 5.96 10.13
N LEU A 380 -27.48 5.85 9.25
CA LEU A 380 -27.60 5.16 7.96
C LEU A 380 -28.00 3.68 8.16
N TYR A 381 -27.31 2.97 9.05
CA TYR A 381 -27.56 1.56 9.32
C TYR A 381 -28.94 1.30 9.92
N ILE A 382 -29.40 2.13 10.88
CA ILE A 382 -30.77 2.04 11.38
C ILE A 382 -31.80 2.31 10.27
N CYS A 383 -31.57 3.33 9.45
CA CYS A 383 -32.46 3.67 8.34
C CYS A 383 -32.56 2.51 7.33
N MET A 384 -31.42 1.98 6.89
CA MET A 384 -31.37 0.86 5.95
C MET A 384 -31.94 -0.42 6.54
N SER A 385 -31.72 -0.69 7.83
CA SER A 385 -32.33 -1.83 8.50
C SER A 385 -33.85 -1.80 8.42
N MET A 386 -34.47 -0.63 8.62
CA MET A 386 -35.92 -0.48 8.46
C MET A 386 -36.37 -0.79 7.03
N PHE A 387 -35.66 -0.32 6.01
CA PHE A 387 -35.99 -0.64 4.61
C PHE A 387 -35.88 -2.14 4.31
N PHE A 388 -34.83 -2.82 4.78
CA PHE A 388 -34.70 -4.27 4.62
C PHE A 388 -35.79 -5.04 5.39
N PHE A 389 -36.14 -4.61 6.61
CA PHE A 389 -37.22 -5.22 7.38
C PHE A 389 -38.57 -5.07 6.67
N LEU A 390 -38.87 -3.88 6.13
CA LEU A 390 -40.08 -3.63 5.34
C LEU A 390 -40.11 -4.49 4.06
N LEU A 391 -38.98 -4.63 3.36
CA LEU A 391 -38.89 -5.51 2.21
C LEU A 391 -39.13 -6.98 2.58
N GLY A 392 -38.56 -7.45 3.69
CA GLY A 392 -38.76 -8.81 4.20
C GLY A 392 -40.22 -9.08 4.61
N THR A 393 -40.87 -8.13 5.28
CA THR A 393 -42.28 -8.24 5.67
C THR A 393 -43.21 -8.22 4.46
N LEU A 394 -42.95 -7.36 3.46
CA LEU A 394 -43.65 -7.36 2.18
C LEU A 394 -43.50 -8.70 1.46
N TRP A 395 -42.29 -9.27 1.46
CA TRP A 395 -42.04 -10.57 0.86
C TRP A 395 -42.82 -11.69 1.57
N ILE A 396 -42.77 -11.76 2.90
CA ILE A 396 -43.59 -12.72 3.67
C ILE A 396 -45.08 -12.55 3.36
N HIS A 397 -45.57 -11.31 3.22
CA HIS A 397 -46.95 -11.07 2.83
C HIS A 397 -47.26 -11.70 1.47
N VAL A 398 -46.41 -11.48 0.46
CA VAL A 398 -46.55 -12.11 -0.87
C VAL A 398 -46.54 -13.64 -0.79
N LEU A 399 -45.65 -14.24 0.01
CA LEU A 399 -45.59 -15.69 0.21
C LEU A 399 -46.88 -16.23 0.85
N ARG A 400 -47.43 -15.53 1.84
CA ARG A 400 -48.69 -15.93 2.49
C ARG A 400 -49.88 -15.82 1.55
N THR A 401 -49.91 -14.80 0.68
CA THR A 401 -50.98 -14.61 -0.31
C THR A 401 -50.96 -15.68 -1.41
N HIS A 402 -49.78 -16.14 -1.83
CA HIS A 402 -49.62 -17.13 -2.91
C HIS A 402 -49.17 -18.49 -2.37
N SER A 403 -49.67 -18.88 -1.19
CA SER A 403 -49.17 -20.02 -0.41
C SER A 403 -49.21 -21.37 -1.15
N SER A 404 -50.05 -21.51 -2.19
CA SER A 404 -50.10 -22.70 -3.05
C SER A 404 -48.82 -22.93 -3.84
N ASP A 405 -48.08 -21.86 -4.16
CA ASP A 405 -46.94 -21.89 -5.09
C ASP A 405 -45.60 -21.61 -4.36
N VAL A 406 -45.58 -21.79 -3.03
CA VAL A 406 -44.41 -21.45 -2.19
C VAL A 406 -43.53 -22.66 -1.90
N TYR A 407 -42.33 -22.64 -2.48
CA TYR A 407 -41.24 -23.57 -2.20
C TYR A 407 -40.25 -23.08 -1.12
N LYS A 408 -39.38 -23.98 -0.64
CA LYS A 408 -38.37 -23.70 0.40
C LYS A 408 -37.43 -22.55 0.02
N ILE A 409 -37.12 -22.40 -1.27
CA ILE A 409 -36.27 -21.32 -1.78
C ILE A 409 -36.87 -19.93 -1.52
N HIS A 410 -38.19 -19.79 -1.58
CA HIS A 410 -38.84 -18.50 -1.32
C HIS A 410 -38.74 -18.10 0.16
N TRP A 411 -38.79 -19.08 1.08
CA TRP A 411 -38.54 -18.86 2.50
C TRP A 411 -37.08 -18.52 2.79
N LEU A 412 -36.15 -19.13 2.06
CA LEU A 412 -34.72 -18.77 2.12
C LEU A 412 -34.49 -17.33 1.63
N MET A 413 -35.13 -16.95 0.52
CA MET A 413 -35.12 -15.57 0.01
C MET A 413 -35.78 -14.59 0.99
N ALA A 414 -36.77 -15.04 1.79
CA ALA A 414 -37.37 -14.23 2.84
C ALA A 414 -36.39 -14.00 4.00
N ALA A 415 -35.56 -14.99 4.34
CA ALA A 415 -34.61 -14.88 5.44
C ALA A 415 -33.51 -13.83 5.15
N LEU A 416 -33.09 -13.67 3.89
CA LEU A 416 -32.06 -12.70 3.47
C LEU A 416 -32.27 -11.27 3.99
N PRO A 417 -33.40 -10.58 3.69
CA PRO A 417 -33.63 -9.23 4.17
C PRO A 417 -33.72 -9.13 5.70
N PHE A 418 -34.23 -10.15 6.40
CA PHE A 418 -34.25 -10.14 7.87
C PHE A 418 -32.86 -10.28 8.48
N THR A 419 -32.04 -11.21 7.98
CA THR A 419 -30.65 -11.35 8.43
C THR A 419 -29.86 -10.08 8.13
N LYS A 420 -30.09 -9.44 6.98
CA LYS A 420 -29.48 -8.16 6.61
C LYS A 420 -29.93 -7.03 7.55
N SER A 421 -31.22 -6.91 7.83
CA SER A 421 -31.77 -5.93 8.78
C SER A 421 -31.17 -6.11 10.18
N LEU A 422 -31.07 -7.35 10.67
CA LEU A 422 -30.48 -7.67 11.97
C LEU A 422 -28.99 -7.31 12.03
N SER A 423 -28.22 -7.67 11.00
CA SER A 423 -26.81 -7.33 10.88
C SER A 423 -26.59 -5.81 10.91
N LEU A 424 -27.42 -5.03 10.22
CA LEU A 424 -27.34 -3.56 10.22
C LEU A 424 -27.67 -2.95 11.59
N ILE A 425 -28.62 -3.52 12.34
CA ILE A 425 -28.94 -3.05 13.70
C ILE A 425 -27.72 -3.24 14.61
N PHE A 426 -27.09 -4.41 14.58
CA PHE A 426 -25.92 -4.66 15.42
C PHE A 426 -24.74 -3.78 15.05
N HIS A 427 -24.53 -3.54 13.75
CA HIS A 427 -23.51 -2.61 13.29
C HIS A 427 -23.79 -1.16 13.73
N ALA A 428 -25.06 -0.74 13.73
CA ALA A 428 -25.45 0.56 14.24
C ALA A 428 -25.22 0.71 15.75
N ILE A 429 -25.51 -0.35 16.52
CA ILE A 429 -25.29 -0.38 17.98
C ILE A 429 -23.80 -0.28 18.27
N ASP A 430 -22.97 -1.03 17.55
CA ASP A 430 -21.52 -1.01 17.71
C ASP A 430 -20.93 0.39 17.47
N TYR A 431 -21.24 1.00 16.31
CA TYR A 431 -20.81 2.37 16.01
C TYR A 431 -21.41 3.42 16.95
N TYR A 432 -22.61 3.19 17.50
CA TYR A 432 -23.19 4.08 18.51
C TYR A 432 -22.37 4.07 19.81
N TYR A 433 -21.92 2.89 20.26
CA TYR A 433 -21.07 2.81 21.45
C TYR A 433 -19.69 3.40 21.19
N ILE A 434 -19.08 3.13 20.04
CA ILE A 434 -17.81 3.76 19.64
C ILE A 434 -17.98 5.29 19.63
N SER A 435 -19.03 5.82 18.99
CA SER A 435 -19.32 7.26 18.95
C SER A 435 -19.40 7.91 20.33
N ASN A 436 -19.93 7.22 21.34
CA ASN A 436 -20.20 7.80 22.65
C ASN A 436 -19.09 7.54 23.68
N GLN A 437 -18.42 6.40 23.61
CA GLN A 437 -17.46 5.94 24.61
C GLN A 437 -16.02 5.87 24.08
N GLY A 438 -15.82 5.88 22.76
CA GLY A 438 -14.52 5.75 22.10
C GLY A 438 -14.04 4.32 21.90
N PHE A 439 -14.74 3.32 22.45
CA PHE A 439 -14.39 1.91 22.30
C PHE A 439 -15.64 1.04 22.08
N PRO A 440 -15.53 -0.05 21.30
CA PRO A 440 -16.62 -1.00 21.14
C PRO A 440 -16.82 -1.84 22.40
N ILE A 441 -18.06 -2.28 22.64
CA ILE A 441 -18.35 -3.25 23.70
C ILE A 441 -18.18 -4.65 23.12
N GLU A 442 -17.27 -5.45 23.69
CA GLU A 442 -16.91 -6.80 23.21
C GLU A 442 -18.13 -7.67 22.88
N GLY A 443 -19.15 -7.67 23.75
CA GLY A 443 -20.35 -8.48 23.55
C GLY A 443 -21.14 -8.12 22.28
N TRP A 444 -21.24 -6.83 21.95
CA TRP A 444 -21.95 -6.39 20.74
C TRP A 444 -21.11 -6.63 19.47
N ALA A 445 -19.79 -6.46 19.56
CA ALA A 445 -18.88 -6.79 18.46
C ALA A 445 -18.97 -8.27 18.05
N VAL A 446 -19.03 -9.20 19.02
CA VAL A 446 -19.21 -10.64 18.74
C VAL A 446 -20.53 -10.91 18.02
N VAL A 447 -21.62 -10.26 18.44
CA VAL A 447 -22.93 -10.44 17.79
C VAL A 447 -22.93 -9.88 16.36
N TYR A 448 -22.26 -8.74 16.15
CA TYR A 448 -22.00 -8.21 14.81
C TYR A 448 -21.26 -9.23 13.93
N TYR A 449 -20.15 -9.80 14.42
CA TYR A 449 -19.38 -10.80 13.67
C TYR A 449 -20.19 -12.04 13.29
N ILE A 450 -20.97 -12.58 14.23
CA ILE A 450 -21.85 -13.75 13.98
C ILE A 450 -22.88 -13.42 12.90
N THR A 451 -23.54 -12.27 13.01
CA THR A 451 -24.57 -11.87 12.05
C THR A 451 -24.01 -11.50 10.68
N HIS A 452 -22.80 -10.93 10.64
CA HIS A 452 -22.08 -10.65 9.41
C HIS A 452 -21.73 -11.94 8.65
N LEU A 453 -21.23 -12.95 9.37
CA LEU A 453 -20.96 -14.28 8.81
C LEU A 453 -22.23 -14.94 8.26
N LEU A 454 -23.32 -14.90 9.02
CA LEU A 454 -24.61 -15.49 8.64
C LEU A 454 -25.18 -14.82 7.39
N LYS A 455 -25.11 -13.48 7.31
CA LYS A 455 -25.52 -12.69 6.14
C LYS A 455 -24.75 -13.12 4.88
N GLY A 456 -23.42 -13.22 4.97
CA GLY A 456 -22.56 -13.62 3.85
C GLY A 456 -22.88 -15.02 3.35
N ALA A 457 -22.89 -16.00 4.26
CA ALA A 457 -23.18 -17.40 3.92
C ALA A 457 -24.57 -17.57 3.28
N LEU A 458 -25.60 -16.94 3.85
CA LEU A 458 -26.98 -17.06 3.36
C LEU A 458 -27.15 -16.50 1.94
N LEU A 459 -26.49 -15.36 1.63
CA LEU A 459 -26.52 -14.76 0.30
C LEU A 459 -25.95 -15.69 -0.76
N PHE A 460 -24.75 -16.22 -0.53
CA PHE A 460 -24.08 -17.09 -1.49
C PHE A 460 -24.80 -18.42 -1.68
N ILE A 461 -25.29 -19.02 -0.59
CA ILE A 461 -26.14 -20.22 -0.68
C ILE A 461 -27.38 -19.92 -1.53
N THR A 462 -28.06 -18.80 -1.30
CA THR A 462 -29.28 -18.47 -2.06
C THR A 462 -28.99 -18.24 -3.54
N ILE A 463 -27.91 -17.52 -3.89
CA ILE A 463 -27.51 -17.30 -5.29
C ILE A 463 -27.17 -18.64 -5.96
N ALA A 464 -26.42 -19.52 -5.30
CA ALA A 464 -26.07 -20.84 -5.79
C ALA A 464 -27.31 -21.72 -6.05
N LEU A 465 -28.28 -21.70 -5.13
CA LEU A 465 -29.51 -22.48 -5.25
C LEU A 465 -30.42 -21.98 -6.37
N ILE A 466 -30.56 -20.65 -6.52
CA ILE A 466 -31.31 -20.07 -7.64
C ILE A 466 -30.59 -20.36 -8.96
N GLY A 467 -29.27 -20.22 -9.00
CA GLY A 467 -28.44 -20.42 -10.19
C GLY A 467 -28.46 -21.84 -10.75
N THR A 468 -28.71 -22.83 -9.89
CA THR A 468 -28.85 -24.24 -10.26
C THR A 468 -30.30 -24.64 -10.56
N GLY A 469 -31.27 -23.75 -10.37
CA GLY A 469 -32.70 -24.04 -10.56
C GLY A 469 -33.32 -24.92 -9.47
N TRP A 470 -32.72 -25.01 -8.28
CA TRP A 470 -33.02 -26.04 -7.28
C TRP A 470 -34.16 -25.63 -6.33
N ALA A 471 -35.40 -26.02 -6.65
CA ALA A 471 -36.56 -25.82 -5.75
C ALA A 471 -36.72 -26.93 -4.68
N PHE A 472 -36.17 -28.13 -4.90
CA PHE A 472 -36.23 -29.27 -3.98
C PHE A 472 -34.94 -30.08 -3.90
N VAL A 473 -34.66 -30.60 -2.71
CA VAL A 473 -33.52 -31.47 -2.43
C VAL A 473 -33.71 -32.85 -3.10
N LYS A 474 -33.18 -33.05 -4.32
CA LYS A 474 -32.54 -34.33 -4.77
C LYS A 474 -31.91 -34.30 -6.19
N HIS A 475 -30.70 -34.87 -6.25
CA HIS A 475 -30.11 -35.72 -7.30
C HIS A 475 -29.84 -35.31 -8.77
N ILE A 476 -29.97 -34.06 -9.24
CA ILE A 476 -29.69 -33.73 -10.68
C ILE A 476 -28.47 -32.81 -10.93
N LEU A 477 -27.73 -32.35 -9.91
CA LEU A 477 -26.47 -31.64 -10.21
C LEU A 477 -25.45 -32.57 -10.86
N SER A 478 -24.84 -32.13 -11.98
CA SER A 478 -23.66 -32.77 -12.54
C SER A 478 -22.58 -32.86 -11.46
N ASP A 479 -21.83 -33.95 -11.40
CA ASP A 479 -20.78 -34.13 -10.38
C ASP A 479 -19.71 -33.03 -10.44
N LYS A 480 -19.60 -32.33 -11.57
CA LYS A 480 -18.75 -31.15 -11.74
C LYS A 480 -19.29 -29.94 -10.95
N ASP A 481 -20.58 -29.66 -11.03
CA ASP A 481 -21.23 -28.54 -10.33
C ASP A 481 -21.22 -28.78 -8.82
N LYS A 482 -21.44 -30.03 -8.37
CA LYS A 482 -21.36 -30.40 -6.95
C LYS A 482 -19.96 -30.11 -6.37
N LYS A 483 -18.91 -30.44 -7.14
CA LYS A 483 -17.52 -30.16 -6.73
C LYS A 483 -17.24 -28.66 -6.63
N ILE A 484 -17.77 -27.85 -7.55
CA ILE A 484 -17.65 -26.40 -7.48
C ILE A 484 -18.29 -25.88 -6.20
N PHE A 485 -19.54 -26.24 -5.89
CA PHE A 485 -20.20 -25.78 -4.66
C PHE A 485 -19.55 -26.30 -3.37
N MET A 486 -19.09 -27.55 -3.37
CA MET A 486 -18.41 -28.15 -2.22
C MET A 486 -17.08 -27.48 -1.90
N ILE A 487 -16.44 -26.81 -2.87
CA ILE A 487 -15.20 -26.06 -2.67
C ILE A 487 -15.48 -24.58 -2.40
N VAL A 488 -16.31 -23.94 -3.24
CA VAL A 488 -16.49 -22.49 -3.24
C VAL A 488 -17.28 -22.00 -2.01
N ILE A 489 -18.33 -22.72 -1.59
CA ILE A 489 -19.14 -22.28 -0.43
C ILE A 489 -18.31 -22.33 0.87
N PRO A 490 -17.60 -23.42 1.20
CA PRO A 490 -16.72 -23.42 2.37
C PRO A 490 -15.59 -22.40 2.26
N MET A 491 -15.00 -22.21 1.08
CA MET A 491 -13.95 -21.21 0.87
C MET A 491 -14.46 -19.79 1.17
N GLN A 492 -15.68 -19.44 0.75
CA GLN A 492 -16.28 -18.15 1.06
C GLN A 492 -16.60 -17.96 2.54
N VAL A 493 -17.08 -19.02 3.20
CA VAL A 493 -17.29 -18.97 4.66
C VAL A 493 -15.95 -18.74 5.37
N LEU A 494 -14.89 -19.45 4.97
CA LEU A 494 -13.55 -19.25 5.52
C LEU A 494 -13.00 -17.85 5.23
N ALA A 495 -13.17 -17.34 4.01
CA ALA A 495 -12.76 -15.99 3.64
C ALA A 495 -13.52 -14.93 4.45
N ASN A 496 -14.82 -15.10 4.68
CA ASN A 496 -15.62 -14.21 5.54
C ASN A 496 -15.17 -14.25 7.00
N VAL A 497 -14.84 -15.44 7.53
CA VAL A 497 -14.29 -15.58 8.89
C VAL A 497 -12.91 -14.90 8.99
N ALA A 498 -12.03 -15.15 8.02
CA ALA A 498 -10.72 -14.54 7.98
C ALA A 498 -10.80 -13.01 7.84
N TYR A 499 -11.75 -12.49 7.04
CA TYR A 499 -11.99 -11.06 6.94
C TYR A 499 -12.37 -10.45 8.30
N ILE A 500 -13.27 -11.09 9.04
CA ILE A 500 -13.64 -10.65 10.40
C ILE A 500 -12.43 -10.64 11.33
N ILE A 501 -11.59 -11.68 11.28
CA ILE A 501 -10.39 -11.77 12.12
C ILE A 501 -9.44 -10.63 11.78
N ILE A 502 -9.16 -10.40 10.50
CA ILE A 502 -8.26 -9.34 10.06
C ILE A 502 -8.85 -7.95 10.37
N GLU A 503 -10.15 -7.74 10.19
CA GLU A 503 -10.85 -6.49 10.57
C GLU A 503 -10.75 -6.23 12.08
N SER A 504 -10.68 -7.28 12.91
CA SER A 504 -10.45 -7.15 14.35
C SER A 504 -8.97 -7.00 14.75
N THR A 505 -8.04 -7.17 13.81
CA THR A 505 -6.62 -6.91 14.05
C THR A 505 -6.28 -5.45 13.78
N GLU A 506 -5.21 -4.98 14.41
CA GLU A 506 -4.74 -3.60 14.26
C GLU A 506 -4.20 -3.35 12.83
N GLU A 507 -4.65 -2.25 12.21
CA GLU A 507 -4.20 -1.81 10.88
C GLU A 507 -2.67 -1.62 10.79
N GLY A 508 -2.02 -1.35 11.92
CA GLY A 508 -0.57 -1.17 12.03
C GLY A 508 0.25 -2.46 11.92
N SER A 509 -0.38 -3.64 11.87
CA SER A 509 0.34 -4.91 11.71
C SER A 509 0.79 -5.11 10.25
N ILE A 510 2.02 -5.59 10.07
CA ILE A 510 2.62 -5.79 8.73
C ILE A 510 1.78 -6.75 7.87
N GLU A 511 1.08 -7.70 8.52
CA GLU A 511 0.29 -8.71 7.84
C GLU A 511 -1.11 -8.20 7.41
N TYR A 512 -1.63 -7.12 8.01
CA TYR A 512 -2.99 -6.62 7.77
C TYR A 512 -3.24 -6.35 6.29
N GLY A 513 -2.39 -5.54 5.65
CA GLY A 513 -2.56 -5.14 4.25
C GLY A 513 -2.51 -6.32 3.29
N LEU A 514 -1.51 -7.19 3.43
CA LEU A 514 -1.34 -8.39 2.61
C LEU A 514 -2.54 -9.33 2.74
N TRP A 515 -3.03 -9.58 3.97
CA TRP A 515 -4.19 -10.42 4.17
C TRP A 515 -5.47 -9.81 3.59
N MET A 516 -5.68 -8.50 3.73
CA MET A 516 -6.85 -7.83 3.14
C MET A 516 -6.85 -7.94 1.61
N GLU A 517 -5.70 -7.80 0.94
CA GLU A 517 -5.56 -8.00 -0.50
C GLU A 517 -5.83 -9.45 -0.93
N ILE A 518 -5.26 -10.42 -0.19
CA ILE A 518 -5.48 -11.86 -0.44
C ILE A 518 -6.97 -12.20 -0.27
N LEU A 519 -7.61 -11.74 0.80
CA LEU A 519 -9.01 -12.02 1.07
C LEU A 519 -9.94 -11.38 0.04
N PHE A 520 -9.62 -10.17 -0.42
CA PHE A 520 -10.33 -9.53 -1.53
C PHE A 520 -10.21 -10.36 -2.83
N LEU A 521 -9.01 -10.83 -3.16
CA LEU A 521 -8.79 -11.67 -4.34
C LEU A 521 -9.55 -13.00 -4.26
N VAL A 522 -9.52 -13.66 -3.10
CA VAL A 522 -10.25 -14.91 -2.84
C VAL A 522 -11.76 -14.69 -2.98
N ASP A 523 -12.31 -13.62 -2.42
CA ASP A 523 -13.73 -13.29 -2.55
C ASP A 523 -14.13 -13.04 -4.01
N LEU A 524 -13.33 -12.28 -4.77
CA LEU A 524 -13.57 -12.02 -6.19
C LEU A 524 -13.58 -13.30 -7.04
N LEU A 525 -12.61 -14.19 -6.81
CA LEU A 525 -12.52 -15.49 -7.49
C LEU A 525 -13.70 -16.40 -7.14
N CYS A 526 -14.09 -16.45 -5.86
CA CYS A 526 -15.23 -17.25 -5.42
C CYS A 526 -16.56 -16.72 -5.98
N CYS A 527 -16.75 -15.40 -5.98
CA CYS A 527 -17.90 -14.74 -6.58
C CYS A 527 -18.01 -15.05 -8.08
N GLY A 528 -16.89 -15.03 -8.80
CA GLY A 528 -16.82 -15.45 -10.20
C GLY A 528 -17.15 -16.94 -10.39
N ALA A 529 -16.65 -17.80 -9.51
CA ALA A 529 -16.88 -19.25 -9.61
C ALA A 529 -18.36 -19.63 -9.41
N ILE A 530 -19.11 -18.92 -8.56
CA ILE A 530 -20.56 -19.13 -8.35
C ILE A 530 -21.38 -18.83 -9.62
N LEU A 531 -20.84 -18.05 -10.56
CA LEU A 531 -21.51 -17.74 -11.81
C LEU A 531 -21.47 -18.89 -12.82
N PHE A 532 -20.49 -19.81 -12.74
CA PHE A 532 -20.36 -20.92 -13.71
C PHE A 532 -21.59 -21.83 -13.76
N PRO A 533 -22.18 -22.27 -12.63
CA PRO A 533 -23.43 -23.02 -12.62
C PRO A 533 -24.59 -22.28 -13.33
N VAL A 534 -24.68 -20.96 -13.17
CA VAL A 534 -25.70 -20.13 -13.85
C VAL A 534 -25.49 -20.15 -15.37
N VAL A 535 -24.23 -20.02 -15.82
CA VAL A 535 -23.88 -20.09 -17.25
C VAL A 535 -24.17 -21.48 -17.82
N TRP A 536 -23.88 -22.54 -17.06
CA TRP A 536 -24.15 -23.91 -17.47
C TRP A 536 -25.66 -24.18 -17.58
N SER A 537 -26.44 -23.71 -16.61
CA SER A 537 -27.91 -23.77 -16.64
C SER A 537 -28.47 -23.07 -17.90
N ILE A 538 -27.97 -21.88 -18.24
CA ILE A 538 -28.34 -21.18 -19.48
C ILE A 538 -28.01 -22.01 -20.72
N ARG A 539 -26.82 -22.64 -20.78
CA ARG A 539 -26.41 -23.47 -21.91
C ARG A 539 -27.31 -24.69 -22.07
N HIS A 540 -27.63 -25.37 -20.97
CA HIS A 540 -28.53 -26.52 -20.98
C HIS A 540 -29.93 -26.15 -21.47
N LEU A 541 -30.50 -25.05 -20.97
CA LEU A 541 -31.80 -24.52 -21.41
C LEU A 541 -31.78 -24.12 -22.90
N GLN A 542 -30.66 -23.60 -23.40
CA GLN A 542 -30.51 -23.25 -24.81
C GLN A 542 -30.50 -24.49 -25.70
N GLU A 543 -29.77 -25.54 -25.31
CA GLU A 543 -29.72 -26.83 -26.01
C GLU A 543 -31.11 -27.50 -26.02
N ALA A 544 -31.84 -27.48 -24.90
CA ALA A 544 -33.20 -28.02 -24.80
C ALA A 544 -34.24 -27.21 -25.61
N SER A 545 -34.09 -25.90 -25.73
CA SER A 545 -35.00 -25.06 -26.54
C SER A 545 -34.89 -25.31 -28.05
N ALA A 546 -33.75 -25.85 -28.51
CA ALA A 546 -33.48 -26.07 -29.93
C ALA A 546 -34.05 -27.40 -30.47
N THR A 547 -34.37 -28.35 -29.59
CA THR A 547 -34.72 -29.73 -29.96
C THR A 547 -36.09 -30.21 -29.47
N ASP A 548 -36.81 -29.42 -28.65
CA ASP A 548 -38.03 -29.88 -27.96
C ASP A 548 -39.34 -29.25 -28.49
N GLY A 549 -40.45 -30.02 -28.41
CA GLY A 549 -41.81 -29.59 -28.78
C GLY A 549 -42.39 -28.48 -27.88
N LYS A 550 -41.69 -28.13 -26.80
CA LYS A 550 -42.02 -27.06 -25.83
C LYS A 550 -41.09 -25.86 -25.91
N ALA A 551 -40.46 -25.61 -27.06
CA ALA A 551 -39.48 -24.54 -27.28
C ALA A 551 -39.86 -23.15 -26.71
N ALA A 552 -41.15 -22.77 -26.71
CA ALA A 552 -41.61 -21.48 -26.19
C ALA A 552 -41.44 -21.32 -24.67
N ILE A 553 -41.64 -22.40 -23.89
CA ILE A 553 -41.49 -22.41 -22.43
C ILE A 553 -40.00 -22.33 -22.07
N ASN A 554 -39.17 -23.15 -22.72
CA ASN A 554 -37.71 -23.16 -22.56
C ASN A 554 -37.10 -21.79 -22.93
N LEU A 555 -37.63 -21.12 -23.97
CA LEU A 555 -37.22 -19.77 -24.35
C LEU A 555 -37.57 -18.71 -23.30
N ALA A 556 -38.76 -18.80 -22.67
CA ALA A 556 -39.17 -17.88 -21.61
C ALA A 556 -38.28 -18.03 -20.36
N GLN A 557 -37.93 -19.27 -20.01
CA GLN A 557 -37.00 -19.59 -18.91
C GLN A 557 -35.57 -19.12 -19.21
N LEU A 558 -35.08 -19.37 -20.42
CA LEU A 558 -33.76 -18.91 -20.88
C LEU A 558 -33.64 -17.38 -20.75
N LYS A 559 -34.70 -16.64 -21.11
CA LYS A 559 -34.75 -15.18 -20.91
C LYS A 559 -34.68 -14.83 -19.42
N LEU A 560 -35.44 -15.50 -18.54
CA LEU A 560 -35.42 -15.22 -17.10
C LEU A 560 -34.02 -15.40 -16.50
N PHE A 561 -33.39 -16.55 -16.73
CA PHE A 561 -32.06 -16.87 -16.23
C PHE A 561 -30.96 -15.96 -16.81
N ARG A 562 -31.05 -15.58 -18.08
CA ARG A 562 -30.11 -14.63 -18.69
C ARG A 562 -30.20 -13.23 -18.06
N HIS A 563 -31.41 -12.73 -17.80
CA HIS A 563 -31.57 -11.46 -17.09
C HIS A 563 -31.10 -11.55 -15.64
N TYR A 564 -31.36 -12.68 -14.96
CA TYR A 564 -30.89 -12.90 -13.61
C TYR A 564 -29.35 -12.97 -13.53
N TYR A 565 -28.70 -13.66 -14.47
CA TYR A 565 -27.25 -13.69 -14.61
C TYR A 565 -26.66 -12.27 -14.75
N VAL A 566 -27.20 -11.46 -15.66
CA VAL A 566 -26.75 -10.06 -15.84
C VAL A 566 -26.93 -9.26 -14.55
N MET A 567 -28.05 -9.45 -13.85
CA MET A 567 -28.32 -8.78 -12.58
C MET A 567 -27.32 -9.18 -11.48
N ILE A 568 -26.94 -10.46 -11.37
CA ILE A 568 -25.90 -10.91 -10.42
C ILE A 568 -24.54 -10.31 -10.79
N VAL A 569 -24.16 -10.34 -12.08
CA VAL A 569 -22.88 -9.77 -12.52
C VAL A 569 -22.82 -8.28 -12.22
N CYS A 570 -23.89 -7.52 -12.54
CA CYS A 570 -23.97 -6.10 -12.21
C CYS A 570 -23.90 -5.86 -10.70
N TYR A 571 -24.58 -6.68 -9.89
CA TYR A 571 -24.52 -6.58 -8.43
C TYR A 571 -23.11 -6.81 -7.90
N ILE A 572 -22.46 -7.92 -8.26
CA ILE A 572 -21.10 -8.25 -7.82
C ILE A 572 -20.11 -7.19 -8.28
N TYR A 573 -20.20 -6.75 -9.54
CA TYR A 573 -19.31 -5.72 -10.09
C TYR A 573 -19.49 -4.38 -9.35
N PHE A 574 -20.73 -4.01 -9.04
CA PHE A 574 -21.01 -2.78 -8.32
C PHE A 574 -20.50 -2.82 -6.89
N THR A 575 -20.81 -3.88 -6.13
CA THR A 575 -20.47 -3.97 -4.70
C THR A 575 -18.99 -4.28 -4.46
N ARG A 576 -18.30 -4.98 -5.37
CA ARG A 576 -16.87 -5.34 -5.19
C ARG A 576 -15.91 -4.34 -5.81
N ILE A 577 -16.25 -3.74 -6.96
CA ILE A 577 -15.35 -2.87 -7.72
C ILE A 577 -15.79 -1.41 -7.62
N ILE A 578 -17.01 -1.09 -8.05
CA ILE A 578 -17.46 0.32 -8.14
C ILE A 578 -17.51 0.97 -6.76
N ALA A 579 -18.11 0.30 -5.76
CA ALA A 579 -18.21 0.85 -4.40
C ALA A 579 -16.83 1.11 -3.78
N SER A 580 -15.87 0.20 -3.98
CA SER A 580 -14.48 0.35 -3.52
C SER A 580 -13.77 1.52 -4.22
N LEU A 581 -13.98 1.73 -5.52
CA LEU A 581 -13.45 2.88 -6.25
C LEU A 581 -14.02 4.20 -5.74
N ILE A 582 -15.32 4.23 -5.39
CA ILE A 582 -15.97 5.42 -4.82
C ILE A 582 -15.33 5.81 -3.48
N LYS A 583 -14.94 4.83 -2.63
CA LYS A 583 -14.22 5.09 -1.37
C LYS A 583 -12.90 5.85 -1.59
N VAL A 584 -12.25 5.67 -2.73
CA VAL A 584 -10.99 6.35 -3.10
C VAL A 584 -11.23 7.72 -3.73
N ILE A 585 -12.30 7.87 -4.50
CA ILE A 585 -12.61 9.10 -5.25
C ILE A 585 -13.24 10.18 -4.36
N VAL A 586 -14.04 9.76 -3.38
CA VAL A 586 -14.90 10.66 -2.62
C VAL A 586 -14.13 11.29 -1.44
N PRO A 587 -14.29 12.61 -1.18
CA PRO A 587 -13.64 13.27 -0.05
C PRO A 587 -13.97 12.62 1.30
N PHE A 588 -13.08 12.78 2.28
CA PHE A 588 -13.17 12.12 3.58
C PHE A 588 -14.53 12.27 4.30
N GLN A 589 -15.18 13.44 4.18
CA GLN A 589 -16.49 13.73 4.78
C GLN A 589 -17.63 12.90 4.18
N TRP A 590 -17.46 12.45 2.95
CA TRP A 590 -18.47 11.74 2.16
C TRP A 590 -18.15 10.26 2.03
N LYS A 591 -17.15 9.74 2.77
CA LYS A 591 -16.81 8.30 2.76
C LYS A 591 -18.04 7.43 3.02
N TRP A 592 -18.93 7.78 3.95
CA TRP A 592 -20.19 7.03 4.19
C TRP A 592 -21.07 6.82 2.94
N LEU A 593 -20.89 7.60 1.86
CA LEU A 593 -21.61 7.40 0.60
C LEU A 593 -21.30 6.03 -0.02
N TYR A 594 -20.07 5.51 0.11
CA TYR A 594 -19.76 4.17 -0.39
C TYR A 594 -20.66 3.14 0.30
N GLN A 595 -20.86 3.26 1.62
CA GLN A 595 -21.70 2.37 2.40
C GLN A 595 -23.17 2.51 1.98
N LEU A 596 -23.66 3.74 1.81
CA LEU A 596 -25.01 3.99 1.31
C LEU A 596 -25.27 3.29 -0.03
N LEU A 597 -24.33 3.41 -0.97
CA LEU A 597 -24.47 2.82 -2.30
C LEU A 597 -24.43 1.30 -2.27
N ASP A 598 -23.56 0.69 -1.45
CA ASP A 598 -23.50 -0.75 -1.25
C ASP A 598 -24.83 -1.31 -0.68
N GLU A 599 -25.39 -0.62 0.32
CA GLU A 599 -26.67 -0.99 0.92
C GLU A 599 -27.84 -0.84 -0.07
N LEU A 600 -27.87 0.24 -0.86
CA LEU A 600 -28.87 0.47 -1.90
C LEU A 600 -28.79 -0.57 -3.03
N ALA A 601 -27.58 -0.95 -3.45
CA ALA A 601 -27.37 -1.99 -4.44
C ALA A 601 -27.88 -3.34 -3.94
N THR A 602 -27.60 -3.68 -2.68
CA THR A 602 -28.11 -4.90 -2.03
C THR A 602 -29.64 -4.88 -1.92
N LEU A 603 -30.23 -3.76 -1.51
CA LEU A 603 -31.69 -3.61 -1.43
C LEU A 603 -32.36 -3.77 -2.79
N THR A 604 -31.79 -3.14 -3.82
CA THR A 604 -32.26 -3.23 -5.20
C THR A 604 -32.15 -4.66 -5.72
N PHE A 605 -31.02 -5.34 -5.46
CA PHE A 605 -30.81 -6.73 -5.82
C PHE A 605 -31.85 -7.66 -5.18
N PHE A 606 -32.13 -7.50 -3.88
CA PHE A 606 -33.16 -8.30 -3.19
C PHE A 606 -34.56 -8.05 -3.74
N PHE A 607 -34.91 -6.78 -3.99
CA PHE A 607 -36.20 -6.42 -4.56
C PHE A 607 -36.40 -7.02 -5.96
N LEU A 608 -35.43 -6.83 -6.88
CA LEU A 608 -35.50 -7.34 -8.25
C LEU A 608 -35.50 -8.88 -8.29
N THR A 609 -34.71 -9.52 -7.42
CA THR A 609 -34.72 -10.98 -7.28
C THR A 609 -36.09 -11.47 -6.81
N GLY A 610 -36.67 -10.82 -5.79
CA GLY A 610 -38.02 -11.12 -5.33
C GLY A 610 -39.07 -10.96 -6.43
N GLN A 611 -39.01 -9.89 -7.23
CA GLN A 611 -39.94 -9.71 -8.35
C GLN A 611 -39.82 -10.80 -9.42
N LYS A 612 -38.59 -11.20 -9.78
CA LYS A 612 -38.34 -12.21 -10.81
C LYS A 612 -38.71 -13.62 -10.37
N PHE A 613 -38.43 -13.98 -9.13
CA PHE A 613 -38.68 -15.31 -8.56
C PHE A 613 -39.88 -15.31 -7.61
N ARG A 614 -40.88 -14.48 -7.89
CA ARG A 614 -42.14 -14.46 -7.13
C ARG A 614 -42.88 -15.79 -7.28
N PRO A 615 -43.45 -16.34 -6.18
CA PRO A 615 -44.33 -17.51 -6.26
C PRO A 615 -45.59 -17.15 -7.08
N ALA A 616 -45.68 -17.68 -8.29
CA ALA A 616 -46.85 -17.60 -9.15
C ALA A 616 -46.84 -18.76 -10.14
N SER A 617 -47.96 -19.46 -10.28
CA SER A 617 -48.14 -20.62 -11.16
C SER A 617 -47.76 -20.42 -12.63
N TYR A 618 -47.82 -19.18 -13.14
CA TYR A 618 -47.41 -18.81 -14.51
C TYR A 618 -45.96 -18.32 -14.61
N ASN A 619 -45.22 -18.22 -13.49
CA ASN A 619 -43.83 -17.81 -13.51
C ASN A 619 -43.01 -18.94 -14.17
N PRO A 620 -42.28 -18.66 -15.28
CA PRO A 620 -41.55 -19.69 -16.02
C PRO A 620 -40.58 -20.53 -15.17
N TYR A 621 -40.09 -19.95 -14.06
CA TYR A 621 -39.23 -20.65 -13.09
C TYR A 621 -39.91 -21.85 -12.41
N LEU A 622 -41.22 -21.78 -12.14
CA LEU A 622 -41.97 -22.85 -11.46
C LEU A 622 -42.53 -23.90 -12.43
N LEU A 623 -42.62 -23.58 -13.72
CA LEU A 623 -43.04 -24.54 -14.74
C LEU A 623 -42.04 -25.71 -14.89
N LEU A 624 -40.76 -25.51 -14.51
CA LEU A 624 -39.72 -26.54 -14.48
C LEU A 624 -40.02 -27.64 -13.47
N SER A 625 -40.45 -27.27 -12.25
CA SER A 625 -40.62 -28.25 -11.17
C SER A 625 -41.77 -29.23 -11.38
N VAL A 626 -42.74 -28.89 -12.21
CA VAL A 626 -43.90 -29.75 -12.49
C VAL A 626 -43.58 -30.72 -13.62
N GLU A 627 -42.84 -30.28 -14.65
CA GLU A 627 -42.55 -31.15 -15.81
C GLU A 627 -41.42 -32.14 -15.54
N ASP A 628 -40.40 -31.81 -14.74
CA ASP A 628 -39.37 -32.77 -14.33
C ASP A 628 -39.93 -33.86 -13.40
N GLU A 629 -40.92 -33.53 -12.56
CA GLU A 629 -41.66 -34.51 -11.75
C GLU A 629 -42.54 -35.42 -12.63
N ASP A 630 -43.21 -34.88 -13.65
CA ASP A 630 -44.04 -35.67 -14.57
C ASP A 630 -43.18 -36.62 -15.43
N VAL A 631 -41.98 -36.21 -15.85
CA VAL A 631 -41.04 -37.06 -16.61
C VAL A 631 -40.39 -38.13 -15.72
N GLU A 632 -39.97 -37.82 -14.48
CA GLU A 632 -39.46 -38.84 -13.55
C GLU A 632 -40.54 -39.82 -13.09
N MET A 633 -41.79 -39.38 -12.94
CA MET A 633 -42.89 -40.26 -12.55
C MET A 633 -43.32 -41.20 -13.69
N ASP A 634 -43.19 -40.76 -14.95
CA ASP A 634 -43.44 -41.60 -16.13
C ASP A 634 -42.29 -42.61 -16.41
N ASP A 635 -41.03 -42.27 -16.10
CA ASP A 635 -39.89 -43.20 -16.26
C ASP A 635 -39.85 -44.31 -15.20
N VAL A 636 -40.44 -44.10 -14.02
CA VAL A 636 -40.55 -45.14 -12.97
C VAL A 636 -41.68 -46.14 -13.27
N VAL A 637 -42.67 -45.78 -14.10
CA VAL A 637 -43.82 -46.65 -14.40
C VAL A 637 -43.55 -47.62 -15.56
N THR A 638 -42.54 -47.38 -16.40
CA THR A 638 -42.29 -48.22 -17.60
C THR A 638 -41.44 -49.48 -17.37
N THR A 639 -40.88 -49.71 -16.17
CA THR A 639 -40.06 -50.91 -15.89
C THR A 639 -40.73 -52.00 -15.04
N SER A 640 -42.00 -51.85 -14.64
CA SER A 640 -42.66 -52.91 -13.87
C SER A 640 -44.19 -52.96 -14.01
N THR A 641 -44.69 -53.44 -15.16
CA THR A 641 -45.81 -54.41 -15.27
C THR A 641 -46.35 -54.44 -16.71
N ALA A 642 -45.83 -55.35 -17.53
CA ALA A 642 -46.68 -56.02 -18.51
C ALA A 642 -47.62 -56.97 -17.75
N ILE A 643 -48.88 -57.03 -18.18
CA ILE A 643 -50.01 -57.84 -17.67
C ILE A 643 -50.88 -57.13 -16.62
N ARG A 644 -51.88 -56.33 -17.05
CA ARG A 644 -53.31 -56.72 -17.13
C ARG A 644 -54.19 -55.56 -17.62
N GLU A 645 -55.32 -55.94 -18.20
CA GLU A 645 -56.30 -55.14 -18.94
C GLU A 645 -56.97 -54.00 -18.16
N GLY A 646 -57.27 -52.91 -18.89
CA GLY A 646 -58.55 -52.19 -18.83
C GLY A 646 -58.77 -51.22 -17.69
N VAL A 647 -58.74 -49.92 -17.99
CA VAL A 647 -59.84 -48.93 -17.80
C VAL A 647 -59.30 -47.52 -18.05
N LYS A 648 -59.87 -46.84 -19.05
CA LYS A 648 -59.67 -45.42 -19.35
C LYS A 648 -60.25 -44.56 -18.23
N LYS A 649 -59.51 -43.55 -17.77
CA LYS A 649 -60.08 -42.32 -17.19
C LYS A 649 -59.46 -41.09 -17.84
N VAL A 650 -60.23 -40.48 -18.73
CA VAL A 650 -59.99 -39.15 -19.29
C VAL A 650 -60.30 -38.12 -18.21
N LYS A 651 -59.32 -37.28 -17.83
CA LYS A 651 -59.57 -36.06 -17.07
C LYS A 651 -59.71 -34.89 -18.05
N LYS A 652 -60.81 -34.17 -17.88
CA LYS A 652 -61.37 -33.11 -18.72
C LYS A 652 -60.58 -31.81 -18.50
N LEU A 653 -59.93 -31.28 -19.54
CA LEU A 653 -59.46 -29.89 -19.59
C LEU A 653 -60.67 -28.96 -19.74
N SER A 654 -60.78 -27.95 -18.87
CA SER A 654 -61.75 -26.86 -19.03
C SER A 654 -61.02 -25.52 -19.17
N ASN A 655 -60.95 -25.09 -20.44
CA ASN A 655 -60.99 -23.73 -21.00
C ASN A 655 -60.31 -22.56 -20.27
N GLY A 656 -59.28 -22.00 -20.94
CA GLY A 656 -58.95 -20.58 -20.86
C GLY A 656 -59.85 -19.72 -21.78
N PRO A 657 -59.84 -18.39 -21.65
CA PRO A 657 -60.64 -17.50 -22.48
C PRO A 657 -59.96 -17.21 -23.83
N SER A 658 -60.75 -17.30 -24.90
CA SER A 658 -60.40 -16.93 -26.26
C SER A 658 -60.47 -15.42 -26.48
N GLU A 659 -59.35 -14.79 -26.85
CA GLU A 659 -59.36 -13.52 -27.58
C GLU A 659 -59.70 -13.79 -29.04
N GLU A 660 -60.81 -13.23 -29.53
CA GLU A 660 -61.13 -13.16 -30.95
C GLU A 660 -60.97 -11.73 -31.44
N ARG A 661 -60.18 -11.60 -32.51
CA ARG A 661 -59.77 -10.38 -33.18
C ARG A 661 -60.79 -10.04 -34.28
N GLU A 662 -61.20 -8.77 -34.29
CA GLU A 662 -61.76 -7.96 -35.38
C GLU A 662 -62.41 -8.64 -36.62
N SER A 663 -63.64 -8.23 -36.92
CA SER A 663 -64.07 -8.06 -38.31
C SER A 663 -64.92 -6.80 -38.50
N ILE A 664 -64.66 -6.16 -39.63
CA ILE A 664 -65.15 -4.88 -40.15
C ILE A 664 -66.60 -5.02 -40.65
N ALA A 665 -67.44 -4.03 -40.34
CA ALA A 665 -68.50 -3.49 -41.19
C ALA A 665 -68.87 -2.08 -40.72
#